data_AF-A0A932PDQ4-F1
#
_entry.id   AF-A0A932PDQ4-F1
#
_cell.length_a   1.000
_cell.length_b   1.000
_cell.length_c   1.000
_cell.angle_alpha   90.00
_cell.angle_beta   90.00
_cell.angle_gamma   90.00
#
_symmetry.space_group_name_H-M   'P 1'
#
loop_
_entity.id
_entity.type
_entity.pdbx_description
1 polymer ?
#
loop_
_entity_poly.entity_id
_entity_poly.type
_entity_poly.pdbx_seq_one_letter_code
_entity_poly.pdbx_strand_id
1 'polypeptide(L)'
;MRIVPLTCVVTALFCAPAVAERPDGNRLAYLDSSDPYYVSRNFPKLTTPQWVGEPGVEAVVVLAIDDMRGHEKWEAYLRPILERLKRIDGRAAVSIMTCQIDPQDPHLQTWLKEGVSLETHSYDHPCPILKDGDFAKAKGTFDRCVDLLNAVPGNRPVAFRVPCCDSRNTPSPRFYAEIFNSKSPAGRFLTIDSSVFNIITADDPELPRELALDASGEERFRRYVPFESFVNTIEDYPYPYPIGRQCWEFPCVVPSDWSAQNLQQPFNPRTVTDLAAALDAAVIKQGVFNLVFHPHGWIRNDQVVQLIEHAVERHGPKVKFLTFREAQERLDRHLLGGHPLRATGGGDNGVRLIDLNNDGYQDVVIGNNSTRQTRLWDPHAKAWITGDFPVRLDGPDVGDCFGVLHGDGRAVLIVRNEQSAGGWHLDGRKWVEDQSLLAGLEVDGQKLFTAKAGVDRGVRLIDIDHDGRTELLVANESQRAIFGWSATDHRWQRLPFDLPTGAAFVDSSGRDQGLRLVDVDGDLALDVVFSNEREYAFCLFKSMQDGWSQPVLAGKRPEKNKIPMISRNGTNNGAWFHSGHLWVQNEDTARMKDLVDRRSFDDLLKGVEPGPRSPEAGLKSMRAKPGFAVELVAAEPLVMDPVAFDWGPDGKLWVVEMADYPLGMDGRGKFGGRVRYLEDTDGDGKYDRSTLFLDGLGYPDGVIAWRAGVLVSCAPEILYAADTDGDGRADRREPLYIGFGEGNQQHRMNGFWSGLDNWLYCANGNSGGEVQSLRTGEKLKIGRRDFRIRPETGAIQPQTGETQFGRATDDWGNWFGCSNSNPAYHFALDDVYLLRNIHFAPPDARVSISTMPGAAPVFPISRTLARFNDYNAANRFTSACGLTIYRDELLGPEFTGNTFVSEPVHNLVHREIVTASGATFTSRRSADEARSEFL
;
A
#
# COMPACT_ATOMS: atom_id res chain seq x y z
N MET A 1 -3.75 -57.64 -11.15
CA MET A 1 -3.66 -58.00 -9.72
C MET A 1 -2.21 -57.88 -9.26
N ARG A 2 -1.86 -56.72 -8.70
CA ARG A 2 -0.74 -56.47 -7.78
C ARG A 2 -1.02 -55.09 -7.18
N ILE A 3 -1.44 -55.09 -5.92
CA ILE A 3 -1.74 -53.90 -5.12
C ILE A 3 -0.40 -53.37 -4.61
N VAL A 4 -0.07 -52.12 -4.91
CA VAL A 4 1.06 -51.38 -4.34
C VAL A 4 0.46 -50.39 -3.33
N PRO A 5 0.98 -50.31 -2.09
CA PRO A 5 0.34 -49.56 -1.02
C PRO A 5 0.58 -48.06 -1.16
N LEU A 6 -0.41 -47.30 -0.70
CA LEU A 6 -0.43 -45.85 -0.57
C LEU A 6 0.72 -45.40 0.35
N THR A 7 1.76 -44.79 -0.22
CA THR A 7 2.80 -44.12 0.56
C THR A 7 2.31 -42.73 0.91
N CYS A 8 2.22 -42.41 2.21
CA CYS A 8 1.97 -41.07 2.70
C CYS A 8 2.97 -40.09 2.07
N VAL A 9 2.46 -39.16 1.25
CA VAL A 9 3.19 -37.95 0.88
C VAL A 9 3.25 -37.09 2.13
N VAL A 10 4.41 -37.05 2.77
CA VAL A 10 4.74 -36.01 3.73
C VAL A 10 4.89 -34.74 2.91
N THR A 11 3.93 -33.84 3.02
CA THR A 11 4.03 -32.47 2.53
C THR A 11 5.14 -31.79 3.33
N ALA A 12 6.37 -31.89 2.84
CA ALA A 12 7.42 -30.98 3.26
C ALA A 12 7.01 -29.61 2.70
N LEU A 13 6.45 -28.74 3.55
CA LEU A 13 6.45 -27.32 3.28
C LEU A 13 7.91 -26.91 3.13
N PHE A 14 8.36 -26.77 1.89
CA PHE A 14 9.53 -25.97 1.60
C PHE A 14 9.13 -24.53 1.93
N CYS A 15 9.43 -24.10 3.16
CA CYS A 15 9.57 -22.67 3.42
C CYS A 15 10.75 -22.22 2.57
N ALA A 16 10.47 -21.62 1.41
CA ALA A 16 11.44 -20.77 0.74
C ALA A 16 11.96 -19.78 1.81
N PRO A 17 13.28 -19.60 1.95
CA PRO A 17 13.78 -18.53 2.80
C PRO A 17 13.22 -17.23 2.24
N ALA A 18 12.38 -16.56 3.04
CA ALA A 18 11.92 -15.23 2.70
C ALA A 18 13.17 -14.39 2.45
N VAL A 19 13.32 -13.87 1.22
CA VAL A 19 14.29 -12.80 0.96
C VAL A 19 13.96 -11.73 1.97
N ALA A 20 14.89 -11.43 2.88
CA ALA A 20 14.68 -10.42 3.90
C ALA A 20 14.35 -9.12 3.17
N GLU A 21 13.11 -8.65 3.30
CA GLU A 21 12.73 -7.34 2.78
C GLU A 21 13.68 -6.31 3.38
N ARG A 22 14.18 -5.41 2.53
CA ARG A 22 15.03 -4.32 3.01
C ARG A 22 14.26 -3.53 4.08
N PRO A 23 14.92 -3.09 5.16
CA PRO A 23 14.28 -2.26 6.17
C PRO A 23 13.66 -1.03 5.51
N ASP A 24 12.44 -0.66 5.91
CA ASP A 24 11.88 0.64 5.55
C ASP A 24 12.69 1.73 6.26
N GLY A 25 13.42 2.54 5.48
CA GLY A 25 14.23 3.66 5.98
C GLY A 25 13.37 4.77 6.60
N ASN A 26 12.11 4.90 6.17
CA ASN A 26 11.20 5.95 6.61
C ASN A 26 10.34 5.58 7.81
N ARG A 27 10.45 4.36 8.34
CA ARG A 27 9.64 3.91 9.49
C ARG A 27 9.82 4.74 10.77
N LEU A 28 10.84 5.60 10.85
CA LEU A 28 11.11 6.50 11.97
C LEU A 28 10.68 7.97 11.71
N ALA A 29 10.27 8.31 10.49
CA ALA A 29 10.05 9.69 10.04
C ALA A 29 8.75 10.33 10.58
N TYR A 30 7.81 9.53 11.11
CA TYR A 30 6.50 10.02 11.58
C TYR A 30 6.58 10.97 12.79
N LEU A 31 7.69 10.94 13.54
CA LEU A 31 7.89 11.73 14.77
C LEU A 31 7.78 13.24 14.56
N ASP A 32 7.88 13.71 13.31
CA ASP A 32 7.90 15.13 12.96
C ASP A 32 6.53 15.68 12.52
N SER A 33 5.46 14.92 12.73
CA SER A 33 4.10 15.30 12.34
C SER A 33 3.05 15.07 13.43
N SER A 34 1.88 15.68 13.25
CA SER A 34 0.66 15.39 14.02
C SER A 34 -0.41 14.74 13.13
N ASP A 35 0.02 14.02 12.09
CA ASP A 35 -0.88 13.21 11.27
C ASP A 35 -1.41 12.04 12.12
N PRO A 36 -2.72 11.79 12.21
CA PRO A 36 -3.25 10.63 12.90
C PRO A 36 -3.33 9.36 12.03
N TYR A 37 -3.04 9.45 10.73
CA TYR A 37 -3.29 8.39 9.74
C TYR A 37 -2.03 7.70 9.18
N TYR A 38 -0.88 7.92 9.82
CA TYR A 38 0.41 7.38 9.34
C TYR A 38 0.61 5.89 9.59
N VAL A 39 -0.16 5.29 10.51
CA VAL A 39 -0.03 3.87 10.85
C VAL A 39 -0.72 3.00 9.81
N SER A 40 -0.17 1.81 9.59
CA SER A 40 -0.70 0.79 8.69
C SER A 40 -0.40 -0.59 9.23
N ARG A 41 -0.89 -1.64 8.57
CA ARG A 41 -0.56 -3.04 8.88
C ARG A 41 0.94 -3.32 9.06
N ASN A 42 1.78 -2.60 8.32
CA ASN A 42 3.24 -2.82 8.30
C ASN A 42 3.97 -1.97 9.34
N PHE A 43 3.26 -1.09 10.07
CA PHE A 43 3.86 -0.26 11.11
C PHE A 43 4.20 -1.10 12.37
N PRO A 44 5.28 -0.79 13.11
CA PRO A 44 5.68 -1.56 14.29
C PRO A 44 4.58 -1.66 15.35
N LYS A 45 4.38 -2.86 15.89
CA LYS A 45 3.24 -3.19 16.76
C LYS A 45 3.45 -2.67 18.19
N LEU A 46 2.38 -2.17 18.80
CA LEU A 46 2.29 -1.94 20.25
C LEU A 46 1.31 -2.93 20.88
N THR A 47 1.73 -4.18 20.97
CA THR A 47 0.93 -5.29 21.50
C THR A 47 0.63 -5.12 22.99
N THR A 48 -0.49 -5.67 23.44
CA THR A 48 -0.96 -5.63 24.82
C THR A 48 0.08 -6.12 25.85
N PRO A 49 0.85 -7.20 25.60
CA PRO A 49 1.94 -7.61 26.50
C PRO A 49 3.00 -6.52 26.76
N GLN A 50 3.24 -5.59 25.83
CA GLN A 50 4.23 -4.51 26.01
C GLN A 50 3.83 -3.54 27.12
N TRP A 51 2.53 -3.29 27.31
CA TRP A 51 2.08 -2.14 28.09
C TRP A 51 1.08 -2.45 29.20
N VAL A 52 0.41 -3.59 29.21
CA VAL A 52 -0.56 -3.91 30.28
C VAL A 52 0.13 -4.30 31.59
N GLY A 53 1.26 -5.02 31.51
CA GLY A 53 2.01 -5.46 32.69
C GLY A 53 1.40 -6.64 33.47
N GLU A 54 0.38 -7.31 32.93
CA GLU A 54 -0.26 -8.48 33.52
C GLU A 54 0.02 -9.73 32.63
N PRO A 55 0.75 -10.75 33.13
CA PRO A 55 1.06 -11.95 32.34
C PRO A 55 -0.20 -12.67 31.86
N GLY A 56 -0.20 -13.08 30.59
CA GLY A 56 -1.31 -13.82 29.98
C GLY A 56 -2.42 -12.94 29.39
N VAL A 57 -2.41 -11.63 29.64
CA VAL A 57 -3.31 -10.70 28.93
C VAL A 57 -2.78 -10.48 27.52
N GLU A 58 -3.59 -10.86 26.54
CA GLU A 58 -3.30 -10.75 25.11
C GLU A 58 -4.05 -9.58 24.48
N ALA A 59 -5.21 -9.17 25.00
CA ALA A 59 -5.94 -8.01 24.49
C ALA A 59 -6.62 -7.18 25.57
N VAL A 60 -6.86 -5.91 25.27
CA VAL A 60 -7.64 -5.01 26.11
C VAL A 60 -8.97 -4.69 25.45
N VAL A 61 -10.04 -4.76 26.22
CA VAL A 61 -11.36 -4.25 25.85
C VAL A 61 -11.59 -2.94 26.59
N VAL A 62 -11.78 -1.86 25.83
CA VAL A 62 -12.26 -0.58 26.35
C VAL A 62 -13.72 -0.42 25.91
N LEU A 63 -14.61 -0.29 26.90
CA LEU A 63 -16.02 0.02 26.68
C LEU A 63 -16.25 1.46 27.11
N ALA A 64 -16.80 2.27 26.20
CA ALA A 64 -17.17 3.64 26.50
C ALA A 64 -18.57 4.00 26.00
N ILE A 65 -19.18 5.00 26.61
CA ILE A 65 -20.51 5.50 26.24
C ILE A 65 -20.49 7.01 26.01
N ASP A 66 -21.13 7.45 24.92
CA ASP A 66 -21.06 8.83 24.43
C ASP A 66 -22.21 9.74 24.89
N ASP A 67 -22.02 11.04 24.65
CA ASP A 67 -23.02 12.11 24.68
C ASP A 67 -23.60 12.49 26.04
N MET A 68 -22.93 12.16 27.16
CA MET A 68 -23.54 12.38 28.48
C MET A 68 -23.88 13.85 28.73
N ARG A 69 -25.17 14.11 29.02
CA ARG A 69 -25.74 15.43 29.37
C ARG A 69 -26.48 15.45 30.72
N GLY A 70 -26.44 14.34 31.46
CA GLY A 70 -27.14 14.04 32.70
C GLY A 70 -26.92 12.57 33.06
N HIS A 71 -27.05 12.17 34.32
CA HIS A 71 -26.66 10.81 34.71
C HIS A 71 -27.77 9.76 34.53
N GLU A 72 -29.05 10.14 34.64
CA GLU A 72 -30.17 9.20 34.84
C GLU A 72 -30.35 8.22 33.67
N LYS A 73 -30.33 8.76 32.44
CA LYS A 73 -30.48 7.97 31.21
C LYS A 73 -29.29 7.02 31.02
N TRP A 74 -28.08 7.49 31.33
CA TRP A 74 -26.85 6.71 31.20
C TRP A 74 -26.78 5.63 32.27
N GLU A 75 -27.14 5.94 33.52
CA GLU A 75 -27.24 4.94 34.61
C GLU A 75 -28.22 3.84 34.25
N ALA A 76 -29.44 4.18 33.81
CA ALA A 76 -30.45 3.20 33.45
C ALA A 76 -29.98 2.26 32.33
N TYR A 77 -29.27 2.79 31.33
CA TYR A 77 -28.71 2.00 30.24
C TYR A 77 -27.54 1.12 30.71
N LEU A 78 -26.58 1.72 31.44
CA LEU A 78 -25.32 1.10 31.82
C LEU A 78 -25.47 0.07 32.94
N ARG A 79 -26.45 0.21 33.84
CA ARG A 79 -26.49 -0.59 35.08
C ARG A 79 -26.29 -2.09 34.85
N PRO A 80 -26.96 -2.76 33.88
CA PRO A 80 -26.72 -4.17 33.59
C PRO A 80 -25.28 -4.49 33.14
N ILE A 81 -24.68 -3.61 32.33
CA ILE A 81 -23.30 -3.72 31.84
C ILE A 81 -22.32 -3.61 33.02
N LEU A 82 -22.49 -2.59 33.86
CA LEU A 82 -21.63 -2.36 35.03
C LEU A 82 -21.70 -3.53 36.02
N GLU A 83 -22.90 -4.04 36.31
CA GLU A 83 -23.05 -5.22 37.18
C GLU A 83 -22.41 -6.48 36.59
N ARG A 84 -22.44 -6.64 35.26
CA ARG A 84 -21.76 -7.75 34.60
C ARG A 84 -20.25 -7.66 34.73
N LEU A 85 -19.66 -6.49 34.50
CA LEU A 85 -18.21 -6.24 34.60
C LEU A 85 -17.70 -6.43 36.03
N LYS A 86 -18.46 -5.96 37.04
CA LYS A 86 -18.13 -6.17 38.46
C LYS A 86 -18.01 -7.65 38.83
N ARG A 87 -18.76 -8.54 38.18
CA ARG A 87 -18.65 -10.00 38.41
C ARG A 87 -17.39 -10.61 37.82
N ILE A 88 -16.71 -9.93 36.88
CA ILE A 88 -15.46 -10.40 36.27
C ILE A 88 -14.27 -10.05 37.17
N ASP A 89 -14.11 -8.77 37.48
CA ASP A 89 -12.89 -8.22 38.11
C ASP A 89 -13.20 -7.23 39.25
N GLY A 90 -14.39 -7.32 39.85
CA GLY A 90 -14.81 -6.48 40.99
C GLY A 90 -15.07 -5.01 40.67
N ARG A 91 -14.78 -4.56 39.45
CA ARG A 91 -14.87 -3.17 38.99
C ARG A 91 -15.80 -3.03 37.80
N ALA A 92 -16.42 -1.86 37.68
CA ALA A 92 -17.25 -1.49 36.55
C ALA A 92 -16.43 -0.69 35.52
N ALA A 93 -15.50 -1.37 34.83
CA ALA A 93 -14.56 -0.75 33.90
C ALA A 93 -15.27 -0.23 32.62
N VAL A 94 -15.88 0.94 32.71
CA VAL A 94 -16.51 1.68 31.62
C VAL A 94 -16.06 3.15 31.68
N SER A 95 -15.83 3.75 30.52
CA SER A 95 -15.53 5.19 30.41
C SER A 95 -16.77 5.93 29.88
N ILE A 96 -17.12 7.08 30.46
CA ILE A 96 -18.27 7.89 30.01
C ILE A 96 -17.77 9.17 29.35
N MET A 97 -17.94 9.31 28.04
CA MET A 97 -17.60 10.52 27.29
C MET A 97 -18.69 11.57 27.53
N THR A 98 -18.31 12.64 28.22
CA THR A 98 -19.26 13.60 28.78
C THR A 98 -19.26 14.91 28.01
N CYS A 99 -20.47 15.42 27.70
CA CYS A 99 -20.64 16.78 27.19
C CYS A 99 -20.85 17.78 28.32
N GLN A 100 -21.90 17.56 29.11
CA GLN A 100 -22.37 18.48 30.15
C GLN A 100 -22.86 17.68 31.36
N ILE A 101 -22.48 18.10 32.56
CA ILE A 101 -22.94 17.53 33.81
C ILE A 101 -22.73 18.55 34.93
N ASP A 102 -23.53 18.51 35.98
CA ASP A 102 -23.20 19.24 37.22
C ASP A 102 -22.01 18.54 37.90
N PRO A 103 -20.85 19.19 38.08
CA PRO A 103 -19.70 18.56 38.73
C PRO A 103 -19.94 18.13 40.17
N GLN A 104 -21.01 18.65 40.80
CA GLN A 104 -21.42 18.30 42.17
C GLN A 104 -22.51 17.25 42.23
N ASP A 105 -22.93 16.68 41.09
CA ASP A 105 -23.91 15.60 41.08
C ASP A 105 -23.39 14.41 41.92
N PRO A 106 -24.11 14.01 42.98
CA PRO A 106 -23.64 12.99 43.91
C PRO A 106 -23.50 11.61 43.26
N HIS A 107 -24.21 11.33 42.16
CA HIS A 107 -24.12 10.05 41.46
C HIS A 107 -22.75 9.82 40.82
N LEU A 108 -22.05 10.89 40.43
CA LEU A 108 -20.70 10.80 39.88
C LEU A 108 -19.74 10.15 40.87
N GLN A 109 -19.90 10.42 42.16
CA GLN A 109 -19.08 9.80 43.21
C GLN A 109 -19.40 8.32 43.40
N THR A 110 -20.62 7.88 43.10
CA THR A 110 -20.97 6.46 43.06
C THR A 110 -20.21 5.76 41.93
N TRP A 111 -20.28 6.31 40.72
CA TRP A 111 -19.56 5.77 39.56
C TRP A 111 -18.06 5.69 39.75
N LEU A 112 -17.42 6.76 40.24
CA LEU A 112 -15.97 6.76 40.49
C LEU A 112 -15.56 5.66 41.50
N LYS A 113 -16.38 5.41 42.53
CA LYS A 113 -16.12 4.32 43.50
C LYS A 113 -16.33 2.93 42.92
N GLU A 114 -17.20 2.79 41.92
CA GLU A 114 -17.42 1.52 41.21
C GLU A 114 -16.33 1.20 40.18
N GLY A 115 -15.46 2.17 39.85
CA GLY A 115 -14.39 2.00 38.87
C GLY A 115 -14.73 2.52 37.47
N VAL A 116 -15.81 3.29 37.33
CA VAL A 116 -16.15 4.02 36.09
C VAL A 116 -15.28 5.28 35.98
N SER A 117 -14.82 5.63 34.78
CA SER A 117 -14.14 6.91 34.52
C SER A 117 -15.03 7.90 33.78
N LEU A 118 -14.85 9.18 34.07
CA LEU A 118 -15.57 10.28 33.41
C LEU A 118 -14.59 11.02 32.50
N GLU A 119 -14.81 10.89 31.20
CA GLU A 119 -13.96 11.39 30.13
C GLU A 119 -14.67 12.52 29.38
N THR A 120 -13.98 13.12 28.42
CA THR A 120 -14.44 14.34 27.74
C THR A 120 -14.92 14.06 26.31
N HIS A 121 -15.95 14.77 25.85
CA HIS A 121 -16.47 14.66 24.48
C HIS A 121 -16.49 16.02 23.76
N SER A 122 -17.16 17.00 24.36
CA SER A 122 -17.11 18.44 24.05
C SER A 122 -18.34 19.09 24.68
N TYR A 123 -18.24 20.35 25.08
CA TYR A 123 -19.31 20.98 25.85
C TYR A 123 -20.60 21.16 25.02
N ASP A 124 -20.47 21.58 23.76
CA ASP A 124 -21.59 21.89 22.88
C ASP A 124 -22.05 20.71 22.00
N HIS A 125 -21.22 19.68 21.81
CA HIS A 125 -21.40 18.62 20.81
C HIS A 125 -21.59 19.14 19.36
N PRO A 126 -20.64 19.92 18.82
CA PRO A 126 -20.65 20.28 17.40
C PRO A 126 -20.32 19.08 16.52
N CYS A 127 -21.16 18.83 15.50
CA CYS A 127 -21.04 17.71 14.58
C CYS A 127 -20.82 18.18 13.14
N PRO A 128 -19.59 18.12 12.58
CA PRO A 128 -18.28 17.94 13.22
C PRO A 128 -17.82 19.15 14.06
N ILE A 129 -16.68 19.02 14.73
CA ILE A 129 -16.14 20.06 15.64
C ILE A 129 -15.84 21.40 14.96
N LEU A 130 -15.51 21.40 13.67
CA LEU A 130 -15.20 22.61 12.87
C LEU A 130 -16.36 23.10 11.99
N LYS A 131 -17.59 22.57 12.15
CA LYS A 131 -18.72 22.77 11.21
C LYS A 131 -19.20 24.21 10.96
N ASP A 132 -18.89 25.15 11.85
CA ASP A 132 -19.43 26.52 11.80
C ASP A 132 -18.45 27.54 11.20
N GLY A 133 -17.26 27.10 10.78
CA GLY A 133 -16.22 27.99 10.27
C GLY A 133 -15.61 28.92 11.34
N ASP A 134 -15.70 28.52 12.62
CA ASP A 134 -15.21 29.29 13.76
C ASP A 134 -14.29 28.42 14.62
N PHE A 135 -12.97 28.59 14.40
CA PHE A 135 -11.95 27.83 15.12
C PHE A 135 -11.93 28.17 16.62
N ALA A 136 -12.17 29.42 17.00
CA ALA A 136 -12.18 29.83 18.40
C ALA A 136 -13.33 29.18 19.17
N LYS A 137 -14.50 29.03 18.52
CA LYS A 137 -15.63 28.28 19.07
C LYS A 137 -15.32 26.79 19.21
N ALA A 138 -14.69 26.18 18.20
CA ALA A 138 -14.26 24.78 18.24
C ALA A 138 -13.29 24.51 19.41
N LYS A 139 -12.28 25.37 19.58
CA LYS A 139 -11.36 25.33 20.73
C LYS A 139 -12.09 25.53 22.06
N GLY A 140 -12.99 26.52 22.10
CA GLY A 140 -13.73 26.85 23.31
C GLY A 140 -14.63 25.72 23.81
N THR A 141 -15.27 24.96 22.92
CA THR A 141 -16.12 23.82 23.34
C THR A 141 -15.30 22.66 23.92
N PHE A 142 -14.09 22.45 23.41
CA PHE A 142 -13.13 21.49 23.95
C PHE A 142 -12.67 21.93 25.35
N ASP A 143 -12.16 23.16 25.46
CA ASP A 143 -11.60 23.70 26.71
C ASP A 143 -12.60 23.69 27.86
N ARG A 144 -13.84 24.14 27.61
CA ARG A 144 -14.89 24.14 28.63
C ARG A 144 -15.22 22.74 29.13
N CYS A 145 -15.17 21.74 28.26
CA CYS A 145 -15.43 20.35 28.63
C CYS A 145 -14.28 19.79 29.49
N VAL A 146 -13.04 20.02 29.07
CA VAL A 146 -11.86 19.62 29.85
C VAL A 146 -11.90 20.23 31.25
N ASP A 147 -12.18 21.53 31.35
CA ASP A 147 -12.24 22.23 32.63
C ASP A 147 -13.42 21.75 33.49
N LEU A 148 -14.58 21.50 32.88
CA LEU A 148 -15.76 20.97 33.56
C LEU A 148 -15.47 19.60 34.21
N LEU A 149 -14.91 18.66 33.47
CA LEU A 149 -14.69 17.31 33.96
C LEU A 149 -13.54 17.24 34.99
N ASN A 150 -12.59 18.17 34.92
CA ASN A 150 -11.58 18.36 35.96
C ASN A 150 -12.15 19.00 37.25
N ALA A 151 -13.34 19.62 37.19
CA ALA A 151 -14.00 20.19 38.37
C ALA A 151 -14.79 19.16 39.19
N VAL A 152 -15.03 17.95 38.65
CA VAL A 152 -15.67 16.84 39.38
C VAL A 152 -14.71 16.33 40.47
N PRO A 153 -15.10 16.33 41.75
CA PRO A 153 -14.21 15.88 42.83
C PRO A 153 -13.69 14.45 42.61
N GLY A 154 -12.37 14.27 42.67
CA GLY A 154 -11.72 12.96 42.50
C GLY A 154 -11.66 12.44 41.06
N ASN A 155 -12.23 13.14 40.09
CA ASN A 155 -12.10 12.77 38.68
C ASN A 155 -10.74 13.19 38.11
N ARG A 156 -10.23 12.42 37.16
CA ARG A 156 -9.06 12.77 36.35
C ARG A 156 -9.36 12.33 34.92
N PRO A 157 -9.97 13.19 34.08
CA PRO A 157 -10.23 12.85 32.69
C PRO A 157 -8.89 12.76 31.95
N VAL A 158 -8.76 11.76 31.10
CA VAL A 158 -7.57 11.49 30.30
C VAL A 158 -7.88 11.39 28.81
N ALA A 159 -9.12 11.03 28.48
CA ALA A 159 -9.55 10.76 27.12
C ALA A 159 -10.50 11.81 26.56
N PHE A 160 -10.39 12.01 25.24
CA PHE A 160 -11.32 12.76 24.41
C PHE A 160 -11.91 11.85 23.34
N ARG A 161 -13.14 12.13 22.95
CA ARG A 161 -13.71 11.64 21.70
C ARG A 161 -14.24 12.80 20.90
N VAL A 162 -13.90 12.87 19.62
CA VAL A 162 -14.37 13.96 18.77
C VAL A 162 -15.82 13.68 18.35
N PRO A 163 -16.76 14.63 18.50
CA PRO A 163 -18.16 14.38 18.16
C PRO A 163 -18.36 14.05 16.68
N CYS A 164 -19.20 13.05 16.41
CA CYS A 164 -19.51 12.55 15.07
C CYS A 164 -18.33 11.98 14.26
N CYS A 165 -17.25 11.57 14.93
CA CYS A 165 -16.11 10.93 14.27
C CYS A 165 -16.46 9.65 13.50
N ASP A 166 -17.58 8.99 13.83
CA ASP A 166 -18.11 7.78 13.18
C ASP A 166 -19.01 8.04 11.96
N SER A 167 -19.40 9.29 11.73
CA SER A 167 -20.44 9.68 10.78
C SER A 167 -20.08 10.88 9.91
N ARG A 168 -18.98 11.57 10.24
CA ARG A 168 -18.41 12.71 9.53
C ARG A 168 -16.89 12.68 9.62
N ASN A 169 -16.20 13.17 8.59
CA ASN A 169 -14.77 13.49 8.72
C ASN A 169 -14.60 14.54 9.83
N THR A 170 -13.79 14.27 10.85
CA THR A 170 -13.72 15.16 12.02
C THR A 170 -12.33 15.35 12.64
N PRO A 171 -11.57 14.31 13.02
CA PRO A 171 -10.19 14.52 13.43
C PRO A 171 -9.32 14.82 12.20
N SER A 172 -8.88 16.07 12.07
CA SER A 172 -7.81 16.46 11.14
C SER A 172 -6.51 16.70 11.90
N PRO A 173 -5.33 16.68 11.24
CA PRO A 173 -4.06 17.00 11.93
C PRO A 173 -4.08 18.33 12.68
N ARG A 174 -4.86 19.31 12.22
CA ARG A 174 -5.02 20.60 12.88
C ARG A 174 -5.74 20.50 14.22
N PHE A 175 -6.72 19.59 14.34
CA PHE A 175 -7.37 19.32 15.62
C PHE A 175 -6.32 18.89 16.67
N TYR A 176 -5.42 17.98 16.32
CA TYR A 176 -4.38 17.55 17.25
C TYR A 176 -3.37 18.65 17.55
N ALA A 177 -2.85 19.31 16.51
CA ALA A 177 -1.81 20.32 16.64
C ALA A 177 -2.26 21.54 17.46
N GLU A 178 -3.49 22.03 17.27
CA GLU A 178 -3.93 23.30 17.83
C GLU A 178 -5.03 23.19 18.91
N ILE A 179 -5.78 22.09 18.97
CA ILE A 179 -6.85 21.87 19.96
C ILE A 179 -6.41 20.86 21.02
N PHE A 180 -6.25 19.59 20.66
CA PHE A 180 -6.02 18.51 21.62
C PHE A 180 -4.68 18.63 22.36
N ASN A 181 -3.57 18.88 21.64
CA ASN A 181 -2.24 18.98 22.26
C ASN A 181 -2.04 20.29 23.03
N SER A 182 -2.95 21.25 22.89
CA SER A 182 -2.91 22.50 23.66
C SER A 182 -3.42 22.32 25.09
N LYS A 183 -3.33 23.39 25.89
CA LYS A 183 -3.94 23.47 27.23
C LYS A 183 -5.23 24.27 27.19
N SER A 184 -6.13 23.97 28.12
CA SER A 184 -7.25 24.85 28.45
C SER A 184 -6.77 26.14 29.13
N PRO A 185 -7.61 27.19 29.23
CA PRO A 185 -7.30 28.39 30.01
C PRO A 185 -6.98 28.10 31.48
N ALA A 186 -7.54 27.03 32.07
CA ALA A 186 -7.21 26.60 33.43
C ALA A 186 -5.91 25.77 33.51
N GLY A 187 -5.16 25.65 32.42
CA GLY A 187 -3.91 24.90 32.35
C GLY A 187 -4.06 23.38 32.31
N ARG A 188 -5.27 22.86 32.02
CA ARG A 188 -5.57 21.43 31.92
C ARG A 188 -5.29 20.90 30.52
N PHE A 189 -5.05 19.60 30.40
CA PHE A 189 -4.80 18.91 29.14
C PHE A 189 -5.21 17.44 29.26
N LEU A 190 -5.31 16.75 28.12
CA LEU A 190 -5.63 15.33 28.00
C LEU A 190 -4.46 14.56 27.37
N THR A 191 -4.55 13.24 27.37
CA THR A 191 -3.48 12.34 26.89
C THR A 191 -3.94 11.29 25.91
N ILE A 192 -5.23 10.95 25.86
CA ILE A 192 -5.80 9.96 24.94
C ILE A 192 -6.86 10.61 24.04
N ASP A 193 -6.80 10.35 22.74
CA ASP A 193 -7.90 10.52 21.79
C ASP A 193 -8.40 9.16 21.31
N SER A 194 -9.66 9.09 20.92
CA SER A 194 -10.33 7.85 20.50
C SER A 194 -11.31 8.16 19.37
N SER A 195 -10.79 8.70 18.27
CA SER A 195 -11.59 9.30 17.20
C SER A 195 -11.26 8.76 15.80
N VAL A 196 -10.20 7.97 15.64
CA VAL A 196 -9.84 7.27 14.41
C VAL A 196 -10.38 5.84 14.44
N PHE A 197 -10.83 5.31 13.31
CA PHE A 197 -11.44 3.97 13.22
C PHE A 197 -10.50 2.95 12.56
N ASN A 198 -10.30 1.81 13.20
CA ASN A 198 -9.55 0.70 12.63
C ASN A 198 -10.48 -0.27 11.89
N ILE A 199 -10.22 -0.46 10.60
CA ILE A 199 -10.88 -1.45 9.75
C ILE A 199 -10.02 -2.70 9.69
N ILE A 200 -10.60 -3.86 9.98
CA ILE A 200 -9.98 -5.16 9.72
C ILE A 200 -10.27 -5.56 8.28
N THR A 201 -9.27 -6.05 7.55
CA THR A 201 -9.36 -6.39 6.13
C THR A 201 -8.94 -7.84 5.87
N ALA A 202 -9.38 -8.40 4.74
CA ALA A 202 -8.97 -9.76 4.36
C ALA A 202 -7.55 -9.85 3.80
N ASP A 203 -6.88 -8.70 3.66
CA ASP A 203 -5.50 -8.62 3.20
C ASP A 203 -4.51 -8.87 4.35
N ASP A 204 -4.92 -8.77 5.63
CA ASP A 204 -4.05 -9.03 6.79
C ASP A 204 -3.69 -10.53 6.91
N PRO A 205 -2.42 -10.92 6.68
CA PRO A 205 -2.02 -12.32 6.72
C PRO A 205 -1.98 -12.90 8.15
N GLU A 206 -2.04 -12.06 9.18
CA GLU A 206 -2.12 -12.53 10.58
C GLU A 206 -3.52 -13.03 10.95
N LEU A 207 -4.53 -12.72 10.14
CA LEU A 207 -5.93 -13.01 10.44
C LEU A 207 -6.47 -14.12 9.53
N PRO A 208 -7.24 -15.08 10.10
CA PRO A 208 -8.07 -15.95 9.30
C PRO A 208 -9.03 -15.13 8.44
N ARG A 209 -9.03 -15.35 7.12
CA ARG A 209 -9.79 -14.53 6.15
C ARG A 209 -11.29 -14.54 6.45
N GLU A 210 -11.82 -15.61 7.03
CA GLU A 210 -13.23 -15.72 7.43
C GLU A 210 -13.66 -14.75 8.55
N LEU A 211 -12.71 -14.18 9.31
CA LEU A 211 -13.00 -13.10 10.25
C LEU A 211 -13.24 -11.79 9.53
N ALA A 212 -12.47 -11.51 8.47
CA ALA A 212 -12.56 -10.29 7.68
C ALA A 212 -13.56 -10.36 6.52
N LEU A 213 -13.92 -11.56 6.07
CA LEU A 213 -14.92 -11.79 5.01
C LEU A 213 -16.24 -12.27 5.59
N ASP A 214 -17.35 -11.92 4.94
CA ASP A 214 -18.66 -12.48 5.25
C ASP A 214 -18.94 -13.76 4.43
N ALA A 215 -20.11 -14.39 4.65
CA ALA A 215 -20.45 -15.67 4.03
C ALA A 215 -20.52 -15.63 2.48
N SER A 216 -20.57 -14.44 1.88
CA SER A 216 -20.53 -14.25 0.43
C SER A 216 -19.12 -14.05 -0.14
N GLY A 217 -18.10 -13.97 0.73
CA GLY A 217 -16.73 -13.66 0.34
C GLY A 217 -16.44 -12.16 0.20
N GLU A 218 -17.37 -11.28 0.59
CA GLU A 218 -17.18 -9.82 0.63
C GLU A 218 -16.57 -9.34 1.95
N GLU A 219 -15.89 -8.19 1.92
CA GLU A 219 -15.34 -7.52 3.10
C GLU A 219 -16.41 -7.24 4.16
N ARG A 220 -16.25 -7.86 5.34
CA ARG A 220 -17.17 -7.77 6.48
C ARG A 220 -17.23 -6.36 7.04
N PHE A 221 -16.09 -5.67 7.11
CA PHE A 221 -15.94 -4.41 7.86
C PHE A 221 -15.96 -3.17 6.97
N ARG A 222 -15.35 -3.20 5.77
CA ARG A 222 -15.30 -2.02 4.86
C ARG A 222 -16.70 -1.48 4.50
N ARG A 223 -17.72 -2.32 4.46
CA ARG A 223 -19.12 -1.89 4.19
C ARG A 223 -19.73 -0.94 5.23
N TYR A 224 -19.14 -0.84 6.42
CA TYR A 224 -19.59 0.09 7.46
C TYR A 224 -18.98 1.48 7.33
N VAL A 225 -18.03 1.67 6.41
CA VAL A 225 -17.55 3.00 6.02
C VAL A 225 -18.74 3.78 5.47
N PRO A 226 -19.12 4.92 6.08
CA PRO A 226 -20.44 5.52 5.88
C PRO A 226 -20.63 6.16 4.50
N PHE A 227 -19.54 6.57 3.86
CA PHE A 227 -19.52 7.14 2.52
C PHE A 227 -18.10 7.10 1.95
N GLU A 228 -17.98 7.14 0.61
CA GLU A 228 -16.70 7.03 -0.11
C GLU A 228 -15.64 8.06 0.32
N SER A 229 -16.06 9.26 0.74
CA SER A 229 -15.17 10.33 1.24
C SER A 229 -14.75 10.20 2.70
N PHE A 230 -15.20 9.17 3.42
CA PHE A 230 -14.92 9.04 4.85
C PHE A 230 -13.49 8.55 5.05
N VAL A 231 -12.70 9.30 5.81
CA VAL A 231 -11.24 9.10 5.92
C VAL A 231 -10.73 9.10 7.34
N ASN A 232 -11.60 9.08 8.34
CA ASN A 232 -11.19 8.89 9.73
C ASN A 232 -10.84 7.42 10.00
N THR A 233 -10.04 6.79 9.16
CA THR A 233 -9.80 5.35 9.16
C THR A 233 -8.34 5.00 9.03
N ILE A 234 -7.96 3.91 9.68
CA ILE A 234 -6.72 3.17 9.46
C ILE A 234 -7.08 1.70 9.22
N GLU A 235 -6.16 0.91 8.70
CA GLU A 235 -6.41 -0.50 8.37
C GLU A 235 -5.44 -1.43 9.12
N ASP A 236 -5.99 -2.50 9.70
CA ASP A 236 -5.28 -3.63 10.32
C ASP A 236 -4.28 -3.26 11.43
N TYR A 237 -4.48 -2.12 12.09
CA TYR A 237 -3.64 -1.61 13.17
C TYR A 237 -4.47 -1.33 14.45
N PRO A 238 -4.95 -2.37 15.15
CA PRO A 238 -5.77 -2.23 16.36
C PRO A 238 -4.92 -1.94 17.62
N TYR A 239 -3.89 -1.10 17.53
CA TYR A 239 -2.98 -0.81 18.64
C TYR A 239 -3.04 0.67 19.01
N PRO A 240 -2.74 1.05 20.26
CA PRO A 240 -2.50 2.44 20.59
C PRO A 240 -1.25 2.97 19.89
N TYR A 241 -1.25 4.24 19.49
CA TYR A 241 -0.09 4.89 18.87
C TYR A 241 -0.01 6.37 19.20
N PRO A 242 1.18 6.98 19.20
CA PRO A 242 1.32 8.40 19.53
C PRO A 242 0.97 9.32 18.35
N ILE A 243 0.38 10.48 18.60
CA ILE A 243 0.21 11.58 17.64
C ILE A 243 0.90 12.82 18.19
N GLY A 244 1.80 13.41 17.40
CA GLY A 244 2.48 14.66 17.76
C GLY A 244 3.25 14.60 19.09
N ARG A 245 3.81 13.43 19.44
CA ARG A 245 4.61 13.15 20.65
C ARG A 245 3.86 13.31 21.99
N GLN A 246 2.60 13.73 21.99
CA GLN A 246 1.87 14.14 23.20
C GLN A 246 0.52 13.44 23.40
N CYS A 247 -0.09 12.95 22.32
CA CYS A 247 -1.39 12.29 22.33
C CYS A 247 -1.21 10.79 22.09
N TRP A 248 -1.98 9.96 22.78
CA TRP A 248 -2.22 8.57 22.41
C TRP A 248 -3.51 8.47 21.62
N GLU A 249 -3.49 7.91 20.43
CA GLU A 249 -4.72 7.46 19.76
C GLU A 249 -5.05 6.04 20.19
N PHE A 250 -6.29 5.82 20.60
CA PHE A 250 -6.88 4.50 20.82
C PHE A 250 -7.93 4.28 19.72
N PRO A 251 -7.56 3.60 18.62
CA PRO A 251 -8.45 3.52 17.47
C PRO A 251 -9.74 2.76 17.81
N CYS A 252 -10.88 3.34 17.45
CA CYS A 252 -12.19 2.73 17.58
C CYS A 252 -12.33 1.55 16.63
N VAL A 253 -13.07 0.53 17.06
CA VAL A 253 -13.40 -0.61 16.20
C VAL A 253 -14.42 -0.26 15.13
N VAL A 254 -14.32 -0.89 13.96
CA VAL A 254 -15.39 -0.95 12.95
C VAL A 254 -16.08 -2.32 13.03
N PRO A 255 -17.42 -2.39 13.14
CA PRO A 255 -18.35 -1.26 13.14
C PRO A 255 -18.44 -0.52 14.49
N SER A 256 -18.80 0.77 14.43
CA SER A 256 -19.45 1.46 15.56
C SER A 256 -20.93 1.09 15.66
N ASP A 257 -21.59 1.37 16.79
CA ASP A 257 -23.04 1.13 16.91
C ASP A 257 -23.87 2.06 15.99
N TRP A 258 -23.39 3.29 15.74
CA TRP A 258 -24.00 4.20 14.76
C TRP A 258 -23.88 3.68 13.31
N SER A 259 -22.67 3.28 12.89
CA SER A 259 -22.47 2.75 11.53
C SER A 259 -23.24 1.44 11.34
N ALA A 260 -23.30 0.62 12.38
CA ALA A 260 -24.06 -0.62 12.37
C ALA A 260 -25.56 -0.39 12.25
N GLN A 261 -26.16 0.49 13.05
CA GLN A 261 -27.60 0.74 12.95
C GLN A 261 -27.96 1.39 11.60
N ASN A 262 -27.07 2.24 11.06
CA ASN A 262 -27.31 2.88 9.77
C ASN A 262 -27.37 1.86 8.62
N LEU A 263 -26.47 0.87 8.65
CA LEU A 263 -26.44 -0.19 7.63
C LEU A 263 -27.48 -1.30 7.88
N GLN A 264 -27.66 -1.73 9.13
CA GLN A 264 -28.36 -2.97 9.48
C GLN A 264 -29.68 -2.77 10.23
N GLN A 265 -30.08 -1.52 10.49
CA GLN A 265 -31.14 -1.13 11.43
C GLN A 265 -30.78 -1.40 12.90
N PRO A 266 -31.40 -0.68 13.86
CA PRO A 266 -31.17 -0.90 15.28
C PRO A 266 -31.40 -2.35 15.71
N PHE A 267 -30.69 -2.76 16.77
CA PHE A 267 -30.93 -4.04 17.47
C PHE A 267 -30.65 -5.30 16.65
N ASN A 268 -29.99 -5.17 15.51
CA ASN A 268 -29.71 -6.29 14.63
C ASN A 268 -28.72 -7.26 15.30
N PRO A 269 -29.02 -8.58 15.37
CA PRO A 269 -28.08 -9.57 15.88
C PRO A 269 -26.76 -9.62 15.11
N ARG A 270 -26.78 -9.30 13.81
CA ARG A 270 -25.58 -9.28 12.96
C ARG A 270 -24.55 -8.24 13.44
N THR A 271 -24.99 -7.13 14.03
CA THR A 271 -24.10 -6.16 14.68
C THR A 271 -23.26 -6.81 15.77
N VAL A 272 -23.87 -7.65 16.61
CA VAL A 272 -23.16 -8.35 17.69
C VAL A 272 -22.20 -9.39 17.12
N THR A 273 -22.61 -10.12 16.07
CA THR A 273 -21.75 -11.08 15.37
C THR A 273 -20.51 -10.40 14.77
N ASP A 274 -20.68 -9.25 14.11
CA ASP A 274 -19.57 -8.55 13.47
C ASP A 274 -18.66 -7.87 14.52
N LEU A 275 -19.21 -7.32 15.61
CA LEU A 275 -18.41 -6.85 16.76
C LEU A 275 -17.63 -7.98 17.44
N ALA A 276 -18.21 -9.17 17.57
CA ALA A 276 -17.54 -10.35 18.12
C ALA A 276 -16.38 -10.81 17.22
N ALA A 277 -16.55 -10.76 15.89
CA ALA A 277 -15.47 -11.05 14.94
C ALA A 277 -14.33 -10.02 15.04
N ALA A 278 -14.65 -8.74 15.19
CA ALA A 278 -13.65 -7.70 15.39
C ALA A 278 -12.91 -7.84 16.73
N LEU A 279 -13.60 -8.28 17.80
CA LEU A 279 -12.98 -8.62 19.08
C LEU A 279 -12.02 -9.80 18.93
N ASP A 280 -12.42 -10.86 18.23
CA ASP A 280 -11.57 -12.02 17.96
C ASP A 280 -10.30 -11.59 17.20
N ALA A 281 -10.45 -10.73 16.17
CA ALA A 281 -9.31 -10.18 15.44
C ALA A 281 -8.38 -9.38 16.35
N ALA A 282 -8.92 -8.51 17.22
CA ALA A 282 -8.12 -7.76 18.19
C ALA A 282 -7.36 -8.69 19.16
N VAL A 283 -7.96 -9.82 19.57
CA VAL A 283 -7.27 -10.82 20.41
C VAL A 283 -6.13 -11.51 19.65
N ILE A 284 -6.35 -11.92 18.40
CA ILE A 284 -5.30 -12.53 17.57
C ILE A 284 -4.13 -11.57 17.36
N LYS A 285 -4.44 -10.31 17.06
CA LYS A 285 -3.44 -9.23 16.90
C LYS A 285 -2.81 -8.82 18.22
N GLN A 286 -3.30 -9.29 19.35
CA GLN A 286 -2.90 -8.83 20.69
C GLN A 286 -3.10 -7.32 20.91
N GLY A 287 -4.13 -6.74 20.30
CA GLY A 287 -4.41 -5.32 20.29
C GLY A 287 -5.49 -4.88 21.28
N VAL A 288 -6.14 -3.76 20.95
CA VAL A 288 -7.21 -3.13 21.71
C VAL A 288 -8.51 -3.24 20.91
N PHE A 289 -9.54 -3.77 21.56
CA PHE A 289 -10.93 -3.63 21.11
C PHE A 289 -11.55 -2.45 21.84
N ASN A 290 -11.63 -1.30 21.15
CA ASN A 290 -12.20 -0.08 21.69
C ASN A 290 -13.59 0.16 21.08
N LEU A 291 -14.63 -0.16 21.86
CA LEU A 291 -16.02 0.05 21.47
C LEU A 291 -16.61 1.20 22.26
N VAL A 292 -17.03 2.22 21.53
CA VAL A 292 -17.78 3.34 22.08
C VAL A 292 -19.19 3.33 21.52
N PHE A 293 -20.19 3.30 22.40
CA PHE A 293 -21.60 3.08 22.06
C PHE A 293 -22.51 4.16 22.67
N HIS A 294 -23.80 4.10 22.37
CA HIS A 294 -24.75 5.14 22.71
C HIS A 294 -26.05 4.62 23.35
N PRO A 295 -26.65 5.38 24.30
CA PRO A 295 -27.96 5.05 24.86
C PRO A 295 -29.10 5.60 23.96
N HIS A 296 -28.93 5.60 22.63
CA HIS A 296 -29.90 6.15 21.67
C HIS A 296 -30.86 5.11 21.09
N GLY A 297 -30.77 3.85 21.56
CA GLY A 297 -31.59 2.76 21.04
C GLY A 297 -31.05 2.20 19.73
N TRP A 298 -29.74 2.30 19.49
CA TRP A 298 -29.05 1.71 18.33
C TRP A 298 -28.57 0.29 18.64
N ILE A 299 -27.86 0.15 19.76
CA ILE A 299 -27.50 -1.12 20.39
C ILE A 299 -28.14 -1.18 21.79
N ARG A 300 -28.63 -2.36 22.18
CA ARG A 300 -29.22 -2.56 23.51
C ARG A 300 -28.15 -2.95 24.54
N ASN A 301 -28.42 -2.71 25.81
CA ASN A 301 -27.49 -3.10 26.89
C ASN A 301 -27.29 -4.62 27.01
N ASP A 302 -28.30 -5.44 26.70
CA ASP A 302 -28.17 -6.90 26.65
C ASP A 302 -27.27 -7.38 25.50
N GLN A 303 -27.20 -6.63 24.38
CA GLN A 303 -26.28 -6.91 23.28
C GLN A 303 -24.83 -6.58 23.66
N VAL A 304 -24.60 -5.48 24.39
CA VAL A 304 -23.28 -5.16 24.94
C VAL A 304 -22.86 -6.20 25.98
N VAL A 305 -23.79 -6.64 26.85
CA VAL A 305 -23.55 -7.75 27.78
C VAL A 305 -23.22 -9.04 27.03
N GLN A 306 -23.91 -9.36 25.94
CA GLN A 306 -23.61 -10.53 25.09
C GLN A 306 -22.18 -10.47 24.53
N LEU A 307 -21.70 -9.30 24.13
CA LEU A 307 -20.31 -9.13 23.67
C LEU A 307 -19.30 -9.34 24.81
N ILE A 308 -19.62 -8.88 26.02
CA ILE A 308 -18.81 -9.16 27.22
C ILE A 308 -18.76 -10.67 27.50
N GLU A 309 -19.89 -11.38 27.38
CA GLU A 309 -19.90 -12.84 27.54
C GLU A 309 -19.05 -13.51 26.47
N HIS A 310 -19.17 -13.12 25.20
CA HIS A 310 -18.33 -13.65 24.13
C HIS A 310 -16.83 -13.50 24.45
N ALA A 311 -16.42 -12.32 24.93
CA ALA A 311 -15.05 -12.05 25.35
C ALA A 311 -14.59 -13.02 26.45
N VAL A 312 -15.40 -13.19 27.50
CA VAL A 312 -15.06 -13.99 28.68
C VAL A 312 -15.12 -15.48 28.40
N GLU A 313 -16.15 -15.96 27.70
CA GLU A 313 -16.36 -17.38 27.42
C GLU A 313 -15.33 -17.91 26.41
N ARG A 314 -15.01 -17.11 25.38
CA ARG A 314 -14.11 -17.53 24.30
C ARG A 314 -12.63 -17.33 24.64
N HIS A 315 -12.29 -16.19 25.24
CA HIS A 315 -10.89 -15.80 25.44
C HIS A 315 -10.47 -15.82 26.92
N GLY A 316 -11.42 -15.78 27.85
CA GLY A 316 -11.17 -15.91 29.28
C GLY A 316 -10.14 -14.89 29.80
N PRO A 317 -9.09 -15.32 30.52
CA PRO A 317 -8.12 -14.42 31.13
C PRO A 317 -7.22 -13.68 30.14
N LYS A 318 -7.28 -14.03 28.84
CA LYS A 318 -6.55 -13.32 27.78
C LYS A 318 -7.06 -11.91 27.56
N VAL A 319 -8.30 -11.60 27.95
CA VAL A 319 -8.92 -10.29 27.76
C VAL A 319 -8.99 -9.55 29.08
N LYS A 320 -8.61 -8.27 29.08
CA LYS A 320 -8.74 -7.36 30.22
C LYS A 320 -9.66 -6.19 29.89
N PHE A 321 -10.66 -5.94 30.75
CA PHE A 321 -11.51 -4.77 30.66
C PHE A 321 -10.90 -3.60 31.42
N LEU A 322 -10.64 -2.48 30.72
CA LEU A 322 -10.02 -1.28 31.27
C LEU A 322 -10.82 -0.03 30.90
N THR A 323 -10.85 0.94 31.80
CA THR A 323 -11.19 2.33 31.42
C THR A 323 -10.01 3.00 30.70
N PHE A 324 -10.24 4.11 29.99
CA PHE A 324 -9.13 4.87 29.38
C PHE A 324 -8.11 5.32 30.43
N ARG A 325 -8.58 5.76 31.60
CA ARG A 325 -7.72 6.12 32.74
C ARG A 325 -6.81 4.97 33.17
N GLU A 326 -7.36 3.77 33.27
CA GLU A 326 -6.60 2.57 33.67
C GLU A 326 -5.64 2.08 32.57
N ALA A 327 -5.99 2.30 31.30
CA ALA A 327 -5.12 2.02 30.18
C ALA A 327 -3.93 3.00 30.15
N GLN A 328 -4.17 4.31 30.33
CA GLN A 328 -3.11 5.32 30.45
C GLN A 328 -2.15 5.00 31.60
N GLU A 329 -2.67 4.64 32.77
CA GLU A 329 -1.83 4.30 33.94
C GLU A 329 -0.90 3.12 33.67
N ARG A 330 -1.35 2.15 32.86
CA ARG A 330 -0.55 0.98 32.47
C ARG A 330 0.49 1.32 31.41
N LEU A 331 0.11 2.09 30.38
CA LEU A 331 1.06 2.66 29.41
C LEU A 331 2.18 3.40 30.14
N ASP A 332 1.83 4.34 31.03
CA ASP A 332 2.82 5.13 31.76
C ASP A 332 3.72 4.23 32.62
N ARG A 333 3.16 3.27 33.35
CA ARG A 333 3.91 2.44 34.29
C ARG A 333 4.77 1.37 33.61
N HIS A 334 4.19 0.60 32.71
CA HIS A 334 4.79 -0.63 32.19
C HIS A 334 5.53 -0.39 30.88
N LEU A 335 4.96 0.38 29.96
CA LEU A 335 5.59 0.74 28.68
C LEU A 335 6.57 1.92 28.83
N LEU A 336 6.17 3.01 29.49
CA LEU A 336 6.97 4.23 29.57
C LEU A 336 7.82 4.37 30.85
N GLY A 337 7.75 3.40 31.76
CA GLY A 337 8.69 3.27 32.88
C GLY A 337 8.48 4.34 33.95
N GLY A 338 7.26 4.84 34.05
CA GLY A 338 6.88 5.97 34.91
C GLY A 338 7.06 7.34 34.27
N HIS A 339 7.44 7.42 32.98
CA HIS A 339 7.66 8.68 32.26
C HIS A 339 6.58 8.89 31.19
N PRO A 340 5.45 9.55 31.50
CA PRO A 340 4.37 9.77 30.53
C PRO A 340 4.85 10.57 29.30
N LEU A 341 4.13 10.49 28.18
CA LEU A 341 4.43 11.29 26.98
C LEU A 341 4.41 12.80 27.27
N ARG A 342 3.51 13.25 28.16
CA ARG A 342 3.36 14.65 28.54
C ARG A 342 4.00 14.93 29.89
N ALA A 343 4.78 16.00 29.97
CA ALA A 343 5.31 16.50 31.23
C ALA A 343 4.15 17.03 32.11
N THR A 344 4.42 17.28 33.40
CA THR A 344 3.41 17.82 34.34
C THR A 344 2.78 19.14 33.87
N GLY A 345 3.52 19.93 33.09
CA GLY A 345 3.05 21.19 32.48
C GLY A 345 2.32 21.02 31.14
N GLY A 346 2.10 19.79 30.68
CA GLY A 346 1.40 19.44 29.43
C GLY A 346 2.27 19.43 28.17
N GLY A 347 3.53 19.86 28.23
CA GLY A 347 4.46 19.81 27.08
C GLY A 347 5.00 18.40 26.81
N ASP A 348 5.83 18.25 25.78
CA ASP A 348 6.63 17.04 25.52
C ASP A 348 7.50 16.69 26.74
N ASN A 349 7.50 15.42 27.15
CA ASN A 349 8.29 14.90 28.26
C ASN A 349 9.61 14.23 27.82
N GLY A 350 10.02 14.38 26.56
CA GLY A 350 11.25 13.77 26.05
C GLY A 350 11.15 12.24 25.95
N VAL A 351 9.98 11.74 25.55
CA VAL A 351 9.71 10.30 25.36
C VAL A 351 9.36 10.06 23.90
N ARG A 352 9.96 9.04 23.28
CA ARG A 352 9.64 8.62 21.91
C ARG A 352 9.34 7.13 21.88
N LEU A 353 8.27 6.75 21.19
CA LEU A 353 8.06 5.36 20.75
C LEU A 353 8.64 5.24 19.36
N ILE A 354 9.48 4.23 19.14
CA ILE A 354 10.25 4.03 17.90
C ILE A 354 10.62 2.55 17.82
N ASP A 355 10.60 1.91 16.64
CA ASP A 355 11.25 0.60 16.44
C ASP A 355 12.76 0.77 16.20
N LEU A 356 13.55 0.56 17.24
CA LEU A 356 14.97 0.90 17.25
C LEU A 356 15.83 -0.19 16.60
N ASN A 357 15.40 -1.45 16.66
CA ASN A 357 16.16 -2.63 16.26
C ASN A 357 15.59 -3.32 15.01
N ASN A 358 14.53 -2.78 14.40
CA ASN A 358 13.83 -3.29 13.23
C ASN A 358 13.24 -4.70 13.46
N ASP A 359 12.69 -4.94 14.65
CA ASP A 359 12.04 -6.21 15.00
C ASP A 359 10.51 -6.20 14.81
N GLY A 360 9.96 -5.07 14.36
CA GLY A 360 8.54 -4.90 14.11
C GLY A 360 7.71 -4.61 15.37
N TYR A 361 8.34 -4.30 16.51
CA TYR A 361 7.68 -3.89 17.73
C TYR A 361 8.13 -2.49 18.18
N GLN A 362 7.23 -1.77 18.85
CA GLN A 362 7.54 -0.45 19.38
C GLN A 362 8.46 -0.53 20.62
N ASP A 363 9.61 0.13 20.54
CA ASP A 363 10.52 0.40 21.65
C ASP A 363 10.31 1.80 22.22
N VAL A 364 11.03 2.13 23.30
CA VAL A 364 10.93 3.44 23.96
C VAL A 364 12.31 4.02 24.23
N VAL A 365 12.51 5.28 23.87
CA VAL A 365 13.60 6.11 24.42
C VAL A 365 13.03 7.19 25.33
N ILE A 366 13.69 7.38 26.46
CA ILE A 366 13.36 8.37 27.49
C ILE A 366 14.61 9.20 27.68
N GLY A 367 14.51 10.51 27.45
CA GLY A 367 15.59 11.45 27.67
C GLY A 367 15.08 12.69 28.38
N ASN A 368 14.69 12.61 29.63
CA ASN A 368 14.20 13.78 30.37
C ASN A 368 15.10 14.17 31.54
N ASN A 369 14.73 15.23 32.27
CA ASN A 369 15.46 15.68 33.46
C ASN A 369 15.70 14.60 34.51
N SER A 370 14.79 13.64 34.62
CA SER A 370 14.85 12.58 35.64
C SER A 370 15.60 11.35 35.18
N THR A 371 15.48 10.99 33.90
CA THR A 371 15.89 9.67 33.40
C THR A 371 16.41 9.76 31.98
N ARG A 372 17.47 9.01 31.70
CA ARG A 372 17.93 8.71 30.35
C ARG A 372 18.02 7.20 30.15
N GLN A 373 17.06 6.63 29.43
CA GLN A 373 16.91 5.18 29.31
C GLN A 373 16.38 4.79 27.93
N THR A 374 16.95 3.74 27.36
CA THR A 374 16.39 3.00 26.24
C THR A 374 15.71 1.75 26.78
N ARG A 375 14.55 1.42 26.24
CA ARG A 375 13.77 0.23 26.57
C ARG A 375 13.46 -0.51 25.28
N LEU A 376 14.07 -1.68 25.11
CA LEU A 376 13.83 -2.57 23.97
C LEU A 376 12.83 -3.65 24.38
N TRP A 377 11.84 -3.92 23.55
CA TRP A 377 10.92 -5.03 23.77
C TRP A 377 11.51 -6.33 23.23
N ASP A 378 11.51 -7.39 24.04
CA ASP A 378 11.81 -8.74 23.57
C ASP A 378 10.49 -9.51 23.40
N PRO A 379 10.00 -9.72 22.16
CA PRO A 379 8.72 -10.37 21.93
C PRO A 379 8.72 -11.86 22.31
N HIS A 380 9.88 -12.52 22.33
CA HIS A 380 10.00 -13.92 22.74
C HIS A 380 9.96 -14.06 24.26
N ALA A 381 10.71 -13.20 24.98
CA ALA A 381 10.71 -13.18 26.44
C ALA A 381 9.48 -12.48 27.03
N LYS A 382 8.75 -11.71 26.21
CA LYS A 382 7.67 -10.80 26.63
C LYS A 382 8.11 -9.88 27.76
N ALA A 383 9.28 -9.26 27.60
CA ALA A 383 9.90 -8.46 28.63
C ALA A 383 10.64 -7.25 28.06
N TRP A 384 10.69 -6.18 28.85
CA TRP A 384 11.49 -5.01 28.56
C TRP A 384 12.95 -5.21 28.97
N ILE A 385 13.85 -4.90 28.06
CA ILE A 385 15.29 -4.86 28.29
C ILE A 385 15.70 -3.39 28.30
N THR A 386 16.29 -2.94 29.41
CA THR A 386 16.66 -1.53 29.57
C THR A 386 18.16 -1.29 29.42
N GLY A 387 18.50 -0.13 28.89
CA GLY A 387 19.88 0.35 28.72
C GLY A 387 19.95 1.87 28.82
N ASP A 388 21.15 2.43 28.73
CA ASP A 388 21.37 3.87 28.82
C ASP A 388 21.01 4.57 27.49
N PHE A 389 20.39 5.75 27.59
CA PHE A 389 20.18 6.64 26.46
C PHE A 389 21.13 7.86 26.55
N PRO A 390 21.81 8.27 25.47
CA PRO A 390 22.86 9.28 25.58
C PRO A 390 22.35 10.72 25.63
N VAL A 391 21.14 10.98 25.13
CA VAL A 391 20.67 12.34 24.81
C VAL A 391 19.58 12.80 25.77
N ARG A 392 19.51 14.11 25.99
CA ARG A 392 18.39 14.79 26.64
C ARG A 392 17.43 15.35 25.58
N LEU A 393 16.14 15.04 25.74
CA LEU A 393 15.02 15.29 24.83
C LEU A 393 13.92 16.17 25.44
N ASP A 394 13.93 16.45 26.75
CA ASP A 394 12.92 17.31 27.36
C ASP A 394 13.19 18.81 27.18
N GLY A 395 12.13 19.58 26.96
CA GLY A 395 12.19 21.03 26.82
C GLY A 395 11.63 21.52 25.48
N PRO A 396 11.91 22.78 25.11
CA PRO A 396 11.75 23.24 23.73
C PRO A 396 12.51 22.34 22.76
N ASP A 397 12.20 22.41 21.46
CA ASP A 397 12.72 21.48 20.46
C ASP A 397 14.25 21.31 20.57
N VAL A 398 14.67 20.06 20.83
CA VAL A 398 16.07 19.68 21.00
C VAL A 398 16.73 19.27 19.67
N GLY A 399 15.95 19.11 18.60
CA GLY A 399 16.41 18.69 17.28
C GLY A 399 16.86 17.24 17.26
N ASP A 400 16.08 16.34 17.87
CA ASP A 400 16.31 14.90 17.76
C ASP A 400 15.89 14.35 16.39
N CYS A 401 16.87 13.93 15.60
CA CYS A 401 16.62 13.34 14.29
C CYS A 401 16.96 11.84 14.32
N PHE A 402 15.95 10.99 14.19
CA PHE A 402 16.11 9.54 14.06
C PHE A 402 16.07 9.11 12.59
N GLY A 403 16.90 8.15 12.20
CA GLY A 403 16.94 7.61 10.84
C GLY A 403 17.60 6.24 10.77
N VAL A 404 17.92 5.80 9.56
CA VAL A 404 18.49 4.47 9.28
C VAL A 404 19.62 4.64 8.28
N LEU A 405 20.83 4.18 8.58
CA LEU A 405 21.98 4.33 7.67
C LEU A 405 22.62 3.00 7.27
N HIS A 406 22.37 1.96 8.06
CA HIS A 406 23.03 0.66 7.92
C HIS A 406 22.02 -0.37 7.44
N GLY A 407 22.50 -1.36 6.68
CA GLY A 407 21.63 -2.40 6.11
C GLY A 407 21.01 -3.36 7.14
N ASP A 408 21.42 -3.28 8.41
CA ASP A 408 20.78 -3.99 9.52
C ASP A 408 19.48 -3.31 9.99
N GLY A 409 19.17 -2.14 9.44
CA GLY A 409 17.98 -1.37 9.74
C GLY A 409 18.04 -0.62 11.07
N ARG A 410 19.09 -0.74 11.88
CA ARG A 410 19.07 -0.16 13.24
C ARG A 410 19.04 1.37 13.25
N ALA A 411 18.40 1.92 14.27
CA ALA A 411 18.22 3.36 14.40
C ALA A 411 19.56 4.09 14.61
N VAL A 412 19.70 5.23 13.92
CA VAL A 412 20.68 6.26 14.21
C VAL A 412 19.99 7.50 14.80
N LEU A 413 20.72 8.27 15.59
CA LEU A 413 20.28 9.52 16.19
C LEU A 413 21.31 10.60 15.93
N ILE A 414 20.89 11.75 15.43
CA ILE A 414 21.71 12.95 15.28
C ILE A 414 21.09 14.09 16.09
N VAL A 415 21.91 14.75 16.92
CA VAL A 415 21.54 15.97 17.63
C VAL A 415 22.66 16.98 17.56
N ARG A 416 22.34 18.20 17.13
CA ARG A 416 23.26 19.33 17.17
C ARG A 416 22.54 20.62 17.53
N ASN A 417 22.71 21.05 18.78
CA ASN A 417 22.21 22.29 19.36
C ASN A 417 23.30 22.92 20.25
N GLU A 418 22.96 23.93 21.05
CA GLU A 418 23.92 24.61 21.94
C GLU A 418 24.40 23.75 23.12
N GLN A 419 23.65 22.72 23.50
CA GLN A 419 23.89 21.88 24.67
C GLN A 419 24.49 20.52 24.31
N SER A 420 24.21 20.01 23.11
CA SER A 420 24.61 18.69 22.64
C SER A 420 25.01 18.75 21.17
N ALA A 421 26.10 18.07 20.82
CA ALA A 421 26.55 17.88 19.44
C ALA A 421 27.14 16.47 19.31
N GLY A 422 26.33 15.53 18.85
CA GLY A 422 26.77 14.16 18.60
C GLY A 422 25.88 13.42 17.61
N GLY A 423 26.38 12.29 17.15
CA GLY A 423 25.59 11.26 16.49
C GLY A 423 25.82 9.92 17.16
N TRP A 424 24.81 9.06 17.16
CA TRP A 424 24.85 7.74 17.76
C TRP A 424 24.17 6.73 16.84
N HIS A 425 24.67 5.50 16.82
CA HIS A 425 23.96 4.37 16.24
C HIS A 425 23.70 3.31 17.31
N LEU A 426 22.61 2.56 17.15
CA LEU A 426 22.33 1.43 18.03
C LEU A 426 23.16 0.21 17.59
N ASP A 427 24.07 -0.26 18.44
CA ASP A 427 24.78 -1.53 18.28
C ASP A 427 24.30 -2.54 19.33
N GLY A 428 23.60 -3.57 18.86
CA GLY A 428 22.91 -4.54 19.70
C GLY A 428 21.85 -3.88 20.59
N ARG A 429 22.25 -3.49 21.81
CA ARG A 429 21.37 -2.88 22.82
C ARG A 429 21.91 -1.57 23.38
N LYS A 430 23.00 -1.05 22.81
CA LYS A 430 23.70 0.12 23.32
C LYS A 430 23.80 1.18 22.24
N TRP A 431 23.61 2.43 22.64
CA TRP A 431 23.94 3.56 21.80
C TRP A 431 25.46 3.77 21.82
N VAL A 432 26.08 3.69 20.64
CA VAL A 432 27.49 3.95 20.43
C VAL A 432 27.62 5.32 19.79
N GLU A 433 28.38 6.20 20.44
CA GLU A 433 28.67 7.52 19.89
C GLU A 433 29.59 7.40 18.67
N ASP A 434 29.19 8.02 17.58
CA ASP A 434 29.92 8.08 16.34
C ASP A 434 29.97 9.53 15.84
N GLN A 435 31.11 10.17 16.09
CA GLN A 435 31.36 11.56 15.70
C GLN A 435 31.40 11.74 14.18
N SER A 436 31.58 10.67 13.40
CA SER A 436 31.55 10.72 11.94
C SER A 436 30.17 11.06 11.38
N LEU A 437 29.10 10.79 12.15
CA LEU A 437 27.73 11.17 11.82
C LEU A 437 27.48 12.70 11.81
N LEU A 438 28.44 13.51 12.28
CA LEU A 438 28.43 14.96 12.13
C LEU A 438 29.37 15.48 11.03
N ALA A 439 30.22 14.61 10.48
CA ALA A 439 31.22 14.99 9.49
C ALA A 439 30.54 15.34 8.15
N GLY A 440 30.91 16.47 7.57
CA GLY A 440 30.37 16.95 6.30
C GLY A 440 29.05 17.74 6.40
N LEU A 441 28.44 17.85 7.58
CA LEU A 441 27.19 18.60 7.80
C LEU A 441 27.44 20.11 7.95
N GLU A 442 27.76 20.73 6.82
CA GLU A 442 27.98 22.16 6.66
C GLU A 442 27.30 22.68 5.39
N VAL A 443 26.67 23.85 5.47
CA VAL A 443 26.07 24.56 4.33
C VAL A 443 26.73 25.94 4.28
N ASP A 444 27.34 26.27 3.14
CA ASP A 444 28.04 27.55 2.92
C ASP A 444 29.09 27.89 4.01
N GLY A 445 29.81 26.86 4.47
CA GLY A 445 30.83 26.97 5.53
C GLY A 445 30.28 27.15 6.94
N GLN A 446 28.95 27.09 7.11
CA GLN A 446 28.30 27.11 8.42
C GLN A 446 27.90 25.71 8.85
N LYS A 447 28.20 25.39 10.11
CA LYS A 447 27.74 24.16 10.76
C LYS A 447 26.21 24.09 10.73
N LEU A 448 25.70 22.95 10.29
CA LEU A 448 24.27 22.63 10.34
C LEU A 448 23.88 22.28 11.78
N PHE A 449 22.86 22.95 12.32
CA PHE A 449 22.26 22.67 13.62
C PHE A 449 20.90 22.01 13.41
N THR A 450 20.55 20.99 14.19
CA THR A 450 19.22 20.35 14.14
C THR A 450 18.19 21.18 14.92
N ALA A 451 18.61 21.80 16.01
CA ALA A 451 17.86 22.84 16.72
C ALA A 451 18.79 23.98 17.15
N LYS A 452 18.22 25.18 17.32
CA LYS A 452 18.96 26.35 17.84
C LYS A 452 18.06 27.17 18.75
N ALA A 453 18.52 27.49 19.95
CA ALA A 453 17.77 28.21 20.98
C ALA A 453 16.38 27.62 21.27
N GLY A 454 16.26 26.28 21.18
CA GLY A 454 15.00 25.57 21.40
C GLY A 454 14.03 25.61 20.22
N VAL A 455 14.52 25.93 19.03
CA VAL A 455 13.75 26.08 17.80
C VAL A 455 14.24 25.07 16.76
N ASP A 456 13.31 24.32 16.16
CA ASP A 456 13.57 23.42 15.03
C ASP A 456 14.26 24.19 13.88
N ARG A 457 15.27 23.57 13.27
CA ARG A 457 15.98 24.12 12.10
C ARG A 457 15.60 23.42 10.80
N GLY A 458 14.59 22.55 10.81
CA GLY A 458 14.06 21.88 9.63
C GLY A 458 15.01 20.83 9.09
N VAL A 459 15.65 20.07 10.00
CA VAL A 459 16.50 18.93 9.66
C VAL A 459 15.68 17.66 9.81
N ARG A 460 15.71 16.78 8.79
CA ARG A 460 14.97 15.52 8.76
C ARG A 460 15.88 14.42 8.21
N LEU A 461 15.71 13.19 8.70
CA LEU A 461 16.32 11.99 8.12
C LEU A 461 15.20 11.21 7.42
N ILE A 462 15.27 11.16 6.09
CA ILE A 462 14.20 10.61 5.23
C ILE A 462 14.88 9.86 4.09
N ASP A 463 14.46 8.63 3.87
CA ASP A 463 14.84 7.79 2.73
C ASP A 463 14.03 8.25 1.51
N ILE A 464 14.65 9.00 0.59
CA ILE A 464 13.91 9.66 -0.50
C ILE A 464 13.75 8.80 -1.75
N ASP A 465 14.59 7.79 -1.93
CA ASP A 465 14.59 6.86 -3.06
C ASP A 465 14.23 5.41 -2.68
N HIS A 466 13.90 5.19 -1.40
CA HIS A 466 13.46 3.93 -0.82
C HIS A 466 14.50 2.81 -0.92
N ASP A 467 15.79 3.16 -0.84
CA ASP A 467 16.89 2.18 -0.85
C ASP A 467 17.09 1.47 0.51
N GLY A 468 16.40 1.94 1.56
CA GLY A 468 16.46 1.47 2.95
C GLY A 468 17.35 2.34 3.84
N ARG A 469 17.92 3.44 3.33
CA ARG A 469 18.77 4.37 4.06
C ARG A 469 18.24 5.79 3.94
N THR A 470 18.36 6.54 5.02
CA THR A 470 17.89 7.91 5.09
C THR A 470 18.94 8.90 4.60
N GLU A 471 18.54 9.81 3.72
CA GLU A 471 19.23 11.06 3.46
C GLU A 471 18.99 12.06 4.59
N LEU A 472 19.93 12.99 4.78
CA LEU A 472 19.72 14.14 5.65
C LEU A 472 19.28 15.34 4.82
N LEU A 473 18.07 15.81 5.09
CA LEU A 473 17.48 16.97 4.45
C LEU A 473 17.50 18.15 5.43
N VAL A 474 17.94 19.31 4.96
CA VAL A 474 17.76 20.58 5.67
C VAL A 474 17.04 21.58 4.78
N ALA A 475 15.95 22.18 5.28
CA ALA A 475 15.19 23.17 4.56
C ALA A 475 14.55 24.20 5.49
N ASN A 476 15.12 25.39 5.54
CA ASN A 476 14.61 26.56 6.26
C ASN A 476 14.89 27.86 5.48
N GLU A 477 14.55 29.02 6.02
CA GLU A 477 14.74 30.33 5.35
C GLU A 477 16.21 30.67 5.02
N SER A 478 17.18 30.00 5.68
CA SER A 478 18.62 30.32 5.60
C SER A 478 19.49 29.20 5.03
N GLN A 479 19.06 27.94 5.10
CA GLN A 479 19.83 26.78 4.68
C GLN A 479 18.91 25.83 3.91
N ARG A 480 19.40 25.37 2.76
CA ARG A 480 18.79 24.29 1.99
C ARG A 480 19.89 23.40 1.42
N ALA A 481 19.86 22.12 1.77
CA ALA A 481 20.80 21.12 1.28
C ALA A 481 20.26 19.71 1.54
N ILE A 482 20.67 18.77 0.70
CA ILE A 482 20.43 17.34 0.87
C ILE A 482 21.78 16.64 0.95
N PHE A 483 21.90 15.67 1.84
CA PHE A 483 23.12 14.91 2.05
C PHE A 483 22.85 13.41 2.01
N GLY A 484 23.68 12.67 1.27
CA GLY A 484 23.76 11.22 1.33
C GLY A 484 24.90 10.77 2.24
N TRP A 485 24.76 9.60 2.87
CA TRP A 485 25.80 9.02 3.73
C TRP A 485 26.82 8.21 2.90
N SER A 486 28.10 8.61 2.92
CA SER A 486 29.19 7.82 2.36
C SER A 486 29.71 6.85 3.41
N ALA A 487 29.36 5.56 3.28
CA ALA A 487 29.88 4.50 4.14
C ALA A 487 31.40 4.32 3.99
N THR A 488 31.96 4.58 2.81
CA THR A 488 33.41 4.46 2.54
C THR A 488 34.20 5.58 3.22
N ASP A 489 33.72 6.82 3.13
CA ASP A 489 34.43 7.98 3.68
C ASP A 489 34.02 8.29 5.13
N HIS A 490 33.05 7.55 5.67
CA HIS A 490 32.43 7.77 6.98
C HIS A 490 32.03 9.23 7.18
N ARG A 491 31.23 9.77 6.26
CA ARG A 491 30.76 11.17 6.33
C ARG A 491 29.54 11.41 5.45
N TRP A 492 28.85 12.50 5.76
CA TRP A 492 27.82 13.06 4.88
C TRP A 492 28.46 13.77 3.68
N GLN A 493 27.87 13.56 2.51
CA GLN A 493 28.23 14.20 1.26
C GLN A 493 27.01 14.94 0.71
N ARG A 494 27.21 16.22 0.35
CA ARG A 494 26.14 17.01 -0.27
C ARG A 494 25.81 16.41 -1.64
N LEU A 495 24.53 16.15 -1.88
CA LEU A 495 24.01 15.67 -3.15
C LEU A 495 23.97 16.82 -4.19
N PRO A 496 23.93 16.51 -5.50
CA PRO A 496 24.00 17.52 -6.56
C PRO A 496 22.71 18.34 -6.74
N PHE A 497 21.70 18.16 -5.88
CA PHE A 497 20.40 18.81 -5.93
C PHE A 497 19.94 19.25 -4.54
N ASP A 498 19.00 20.20 -4.52
CA ASP A 498 18.34 20.71 -3.32
C ASP A 498 16.80 20.58 -3.48
N LEU A 499 16.04 20.84 -2.41
CA LEU A 499 14.58 20.98 -2.53
C LEU A 499 14.20 22.16 -3.46
N PRO A 500 13.01 22.12 -4.10
CA PRO A 500 12.53 23.20 -4.96
C PRO A 500 12.55 24.58 -4.31
N THR A 501 12.69 25.62 -5.12
CA THR A 501 12.64 27.01 -4.62
C THR A 501 11.31 27.29 -3.89
N GLY A 502 11.39 27.86 -2.69
CA GLY A 502 10.25 28.12 -1.82
C GLY A 502 9.96 27.00 -0.81
N ALA A 503 10.46 25.78 -1.05
CA ALA A 503 10.31 24.68 -0.12
C ALA A 503 11.14 24.88 1.15
N ALA A 504 10.48 24.76 2.30
CA ALA A 504 11.07 24.76 3.63
C ALA A 504 10.19 23.91 4.56
N PHE A 505 10.80 23.20 5.50
CA PHE A 505 10.05 22.51 6.56
C PHE A 505 9.54 23.51 7.59
N VAL A 506 10.43 24.44 7.99
CA VAL A 506 10.14 25.43 9.04
C VAL A 506 10.65 26.83 8.69
N ASP A 507 10.06 27.85 9.30
CA ASP A 507 10.57 29.21 9.29
C ASP A 507 11.67 29.44 10.35
N SER A 508 12.18 30.67 10.45
CA SER A 508 13.16 31.06 11.47
C SER A 508 12.70 30.87 12.92
N SER A 509 11.40 30.71 13.16
CA SER A 509 10.79 30.44 14.48
C SER A 509 10.41 28.97 14.65
N GLY A 510 10.83 28.07 13.74
CA GLY A 510 10.56 26.63 13.82
C GLY A 510 9.13 26.26 13.46
N ARG A 511 8.38 27.16 12.82
CA ARG A 511 6.96 26.95 12.49
C ARG A 511 6.79 26.33 11.11
N ASP A 512 5.85 25.40 10.97
CA ASP A 512 5.56 24.64 9.74
C ASP A 512 5.39 25.57 8.53
N GLN A 513 6.16 25.35 7.46
CA GLN A 513 6.07 26.10 6.19
C GLN A 513 5.26 25.39 5.10
N GLY A 514 4.64 24.26 5.44
CA GLY A 514 3.68 23.55 4.60
C GLY A 514 4.30 22.56 3.62
N LEU A 515 5.58 22.22 3.76
CA LEU A 515 6.26 21.19 2.96
C LEU A 515 5.89 19.79 3.46
N ARG A 516 5.56 18.89 2.53
CA ARG A 516 5.33 17.47 2.74
C ARG A 516 6.07 16.69 1.64
N LEU A 517 6.58 15.53 2.02
CA LEU A 517 7.18 14.54 1.13
C LEU A 517 6.22 13.37 1.03
N VAL A 518 5.72 13.08 -0.17
CA VAL A 518 4.64 12.12 -0.39
C VAL A 518 4.82 11.50 -1.77
N ASP A 519 4.76 10.18 -1.88
CA ASP A 519 4.69 9.49 -3.18
C ASP A 519 3.30 9.70 -3.79
N VAL A 520 3.19 10.62 -4.76
CA VAL A 520 1.91 11.00 -5.38
C VAL A 520 1.65 10.19 -6.64
N ASP A 521 2.66 9.80 -7.41
CA ASP A 521 2.50 9.05 -8.66
C ASP A 521 2.69 7.51 -8.52
N GLY A 522 3.00 7.06 -7.30
CA GLY A 522 3.09 5.66 -6.93
C GLY A 522 4.33 4.99 -7.51
N ASP A 523 5.43 5.72 -7.66
CA ASP A 523 6.71 5.19 -8.15
C ASP A 523 7.68 4.78 -7.02
N LEU A 524 7.22 4.87 -5.76
CA LEU A 524 7.99 4.71 -4.53
C LEU A 524 9.04 5.79 -4.28
N ALA A 525 9.13 6.87 -5.06
CA ALA A 525 9.96 8.02 -4.71
C ALA A 525 9.10 9.08 -4.03
N LEU A 526 9.68 9.80 -3.05
CA LEU A 526 8.93 10.83 -2.34
C LEU A 526 8.91 12.14 -3.11
N ASP A 527 7.73 12.62 -3.50
CA ASP A 527 7.55 13.89 -4.19
C ASP A 527 7.44 15.08 -3.24
N VAL A 528 7.78 16.28 -3.73
CA VAL A 528 7.64 17.52 -2.96
C VAL A 528 6.30 18.15 -3.23
N VAL A 529 5.49 18.29 -2.17
CA VAL A 529 4.29 19.13 -2.17
C VAL A 529 4.42 20.18 -1.07
N PHE A 530 4.34 21.47 -1.42
CA PHE A 530 4.22 22.51 -0.42
C PHE A 530 3.19 23.57 -0.77
N SER A 531 2.56 24.14 0.26
CA SER A 531 1.54 25.16 0.09
C SER A 531 1.32 25.96 1.37
N ASN A 532 1.62 27.26 1.31
CA ASN A 532 1.48 28.18 2.44
C ASN A 532 0.75 29.47 2.02
N GLU A 533 0.79 30.51 2.86
CA GLU A 533 0.10 31.79 2.62
C GLU A 533 0.62 32.57 1.41
N ARG A 534 1.83 32.27 0.93
CA ARG A 534 2.53 33.02 -0.12
C ARG A 534 2.52 32.26 -1.45
N GLU A 535 2.85 30.98 -1.41
CA GLU A 535 3.14 30.18 -2.61
C GLU A 535 2.79 28.71 -2.42
N TYR A 536 2.78 27.98 -3.53
CA TYR A 536 2.59 26.54 -3.58
C TYR A 536 3.40 25.94 -4.73
N ALA A 537 3.88 24.72 -4.55
CA ALA A 537 4.41 23.90 -5.64
C ALA A 537 4.23 22.41 -5.38
N PHE A 538 4.21 21.66 -6.48
CA PHE A 538 4.25 20.21 -6.55
C PHE A 538 5.29 19.83 -7.61
N CYS A 539 6.33 19.10 -7.20
CA CYS A 539 7.40 18.63 -8.08
C CYS A 539 7.64 17.14 -7.83
N LEU A 540 7.71 16.36 -8.92
CA LEU A 540 8.04 14.94 -8.85
C LEU A 540 9.54 14.74 -8.64
N PHE A 541 9.89 13.72 -7.87
CA PHE A 541 11.27 13.25 -7.78
C PHE A 541 11.66 12.56 -9.09
N LYS A 542 12.86 12.84 -9.61
CA LYS A 542 13.31 12.28 -10.90
C LYS A 542 14.43 11.25 -10.75
N SER A 543 15.42 11.54 -9.93
CA SER A 543 16.55 10.64 -9.63
C SER A 543 17.47 11.27 -8.58
N MET A 544 18.39 10.48 -8.03
CA MET A 544 19.48 10.97 -7.17
C MET A 544 20.51 11.87 -7.89
N GLN A 545 20.38 12.10 -9.19
CA GLN A 545 21.19 13.07 -9.93
C GLN A 545 20.47 14.40 -10.13
N ASP A 546 19.16 14.37 -10.34
CA ASP A 546 18.36 15.53 -10.73
C ASP A 546 17.42 16.03 -9.61
N GLY A 547 17.15 15.22 -8.57
CA GLY A 547 16.21 15.53 -7.50
C GLY A 547 14.79 15.83 -7.98
N TRP A 548 14.11 16.75 -7.30
CA TRP A 548 12.76 17.23 -7.62
C TRP A 548 12.73 18.22 -8.81
N SER A 549 13.32 17.83 -9.93
CA SER A 549 13.49 18.69 -11.12
C SER A 549 12.28 18.70 -12.07
N GLN A 550 11.26 17.88 -11.81
CA GLN A 550 10.08 17.76 -12.67
C GLN A 550 8.88 18.52 -12.08
N PRO A 551 8.66 19.79 -12.46
CA PRO A 551 7.53 20.57 -11.94
C PRO A 551 6.20 20.06 -12.50
N VAL A 552 5.21 19.89 -11.63
CA VAL A 552 3.82 19.57 -12.00
C VAL A 552 2.95 20.81 -11.93
N LEU A 553 2.99 21.51 -10.79
CA LEU A 553 2.19 22.70 -10.54
C LEU A 553 2.96 23.65 -9.63
N ALA A 554 2.97 24.95 -9.93
CA ALA A 554 3.51 25.96 -9.05
C ALA A 554 2.78 27.30 -9.24
N GLY A 555 2.74 28.14 -8.20
CA GLY A 555 2.12 29.46 -8.29
C GLY A 555 2.21 30.27 -7.00
N LYS A 556 1.70 31.50 -7.06
CA LYS A 556 1.67 32.44 -5.92
C LYS A 556 0.24 32.82 -5.57
N ARG A 557 -0.06 33.06 -4.29
CA ARG A 557 -1.41 33.51 -3.89
C ARG A 557 -1.58 35.00 -4.23
N PRO A 558 -2.76 35.45 -4.72
CA PRO A 558 -4.07 34.79 -4.67
C PRO A 558 -4.54 34.08 -5.98
N GLU A 559 -3.64 33.47 -6.76
CA GLU A 559 -3.99 32.81 -8.03
C GLU A 559 -5.12 31.75 -7.94
N LYS A 560 -5.79 31.51 -9.07
CA LYS A 560 -6.80 30.44 -9.26
C LYS A 560 -6.08 29.11 -9.58
N ASN A 561 -6.72 27.96 -9.30
CA ASN A 561 -6.15 26.61 -9.47
C ASN A 561 -4.88 26.37 -8.63
N LYS A 562 -5.05 26.37 -7.31
CA LYS A 562 -3.99 26.26 -6.31
C LYS A 562 -4.08 24.95 -5.54
N ILE A 563 -2.95 24.46 -5.06
CA ILE A 563 -2.93 23.45 -4.00
C ILE A 563 -3.62 24.07 -2.77
N PRO A 564 -4.55 23.38 -2.10
CA PRO A 564 -5.07 23.81 -0.81
C PRO A 564 -3.94 24.18 0.17
N MET A 565 -4.19 25.14 1.05
CA MET A 565 -3.15 25.62 1.97
C MET A 565 -2.83 24.52 2.99
N ILE A 566 -1.60 24.03 2.97
CA ILE A 566 -1.10 22.98 3.89
C ILE A 566 -0.70 23.61 5.22
N SER A 567 -0.05 24.78 5.20
CA SER A 567 0.29 25.54 6.42
C SER A 567 -0.33 26.94 6.41
N ARG A 568 -0.88 27.36 7.56
CA ARG A 568 -1.45 28.68 7.83
C ARG A 568 -0.89 29.19 9.15
N ASN A 569 -0.43 30.44 9.21
CA ASN A 569 0.16 31.03 10.43
C ASN A 569 1.29 30.19 11.09
N GLY A 570 1.93 29.28 10.35
CA GLY A 570 3.01 28.44 10.88
C GLY A 570 2.54 27.11 11.52
N THR A 571 1.30 26.69 11.30
CA THR A 571 0.77 25.40 11.76
C THR A 571 0.15 24.64 10.59
N ASN A 572 0.05 23.31 10.71
CA ASN A 572 -0.70 22.50 9.76
C ASN A 572 -2.15 22.99 9.70
N ASN A 573 -2.60 23.39 8.52
CA ASN A 573 -3.92 23.95 8.24
C ASN A 573 -5.00 22.87 7.99
N GLY A 574 -4.84 21.70 8.62
CA GLY A 574 -5.73 20.56 8.54
C GLY A 574 -5.51 19.75 7.28
N ALA A 575 -4.30 19.71 6.74
CA ALA A 575 -3.94 19.00 5.52
C ALA A 575 -3.18 17.70 5.81
N TRP A 576 -3.55 16.62 5.13
CA TRP A 576 -2.86 15.32 5.18
C TRP A 576 -3.05 14.54 3.88
N PHE A 577 -2.26 13.48 3.72
CA PHE A 577 -2.25 12.64 2.54
C PHE A 577 -2.60 11.23 2.95
N HIS A 578 -3.71 10.71 2.41
CA HIS A 578 -4.22 9.40 2.79
C HIS A 578 -5.15 8.87 1.70
N SER A 579 -5.13 7.55 1.47
CA SER A 579 -5.99 6.87 0.50
C SER A 579 -5.94 7.49 -0.92
N GLY A 580 -4.74 7.82 -1.41
CA GLY A 580 -4.52 8.37 -2.75
C GLY A 580 -5.04 9.80 -2.97
N HIS A 581 -5.19 10.57 -1.88
CA HIS A 581 -5.73 11.92 -1.91
C HIS A 581 -4.99 12.87 -0.98
N LEU A 582 -4.91 14.14 -1.37
CA LEU A 582 -4.70 15.26 -0.46
C LEU A 582 -6.05 15.67 0.13
N TRP A 583 -6.15 15.58 1.45
CA TRP A 583 -7.31 16.03 2.23
C TRP A 583 -7.00 17.35 2.92
N VAL A 584 -8.00 18.22 3.00
CA VAL A 584 -7.98 19.39 3.86
C VAL A 584 -9.29 19.49 4.63
N GLN A 585 -9.19 19.63 5.94
CA GLN A 585 -10.31 19.92 6.82
C GLN A 585 -9.96 20.99 7.84
N ASN A 586 -10.62 22.14 7.70
CA ASN A 586 -10.47 23.30 8.57
C ASN A 586 -11.77 24.14 8.58
N GLU A 587 -11.74 25.32 9.20
CA GLU A 587 -12.89 26.24 9.25
C GLU A 587 -13.40 26.67 7.87
N ASP A 588 -12.55 26.69 6.83
CA ASP A 588 -12.96 27.13 5.50
C ASP A 588 -13.67 26.02 4.71
N THR A 589 -13.44 24.75 5.07
CA THR A 589 -14.10 23.59 4.43
C THR A 589 -15.47 23.28 5.04
N ALA A 590 -15.87 23.99 6.09
CA ALA A 590 -17.13 23.81 6.82
C ALA A 590 -18.41 23.95 5.97
N ARG A 591 -18.32 24.50 4.77
CA ARG A 591 -19.44 24.64 3.82
C ARG A 591 -19.34 23.73 2.59
N MET A 592 -18.28 22.93 2.50
CA MET A 592 -18.06 22.00 1.40
C MET A 592 -18.85 20.71 1.62
N LYS A 593 -19.06 19.94 0.55
CA LYS A 593 -19.61 18.58 0.65
C LYS A 593 -18.69 17.75 1.56
N ASP A 594 -19.30 17.02 2.50
CA ASP A 594 -18.61 16.19 3.50
C ASP A 594 -17.58 16.95 4.36
N LEU A 595 -17.60 18.29 4.30
CA LEU A 595 -16.83 19.21 5.14
C LEU A 595 -15.31 19.13 4.94
N VAL A 596 -14.90 18.69 3.75
CA VAL A 596 -13.50 18.50 3.35
C VAL A 596 -13.26 19.03 1.94
N ASP A 597 -12.06 19.55 1.68
CA ASP A 597 -11.50 19.60 0.31
C ASP A 597 -10.72 18.30 0.11
N ARG A 598 -10.96 17.63 -1.01
CA ARG A 598 -10.25 16.39 -1.37
C ARG A 598 -9.78 16.49 -2.80
N ARG A 599 -8.51 16.21 -3.03
CA ARG A 599 -7.87 16.18 -4.36
C ARG A 599 -7.27 14.81 -4.53
N SER A 600 -7.76 14.03 -5.48
CA SER A 600 -7.11 12.77 -5.81
C SER A 600 -5.71 13.04 -6.34
N PHE A 601 -4.81 12.09 -6.17
CA PHE A 601 -3.49 12.16 -6.79
C PHE A 601 -3.59 12.26 -8.31
N ASP A 602 -4.55 11.58 -8.92
CA ASP A 602 -4.87 11.73 -10.35
C ASP A 602 -5.25 13.16 -10.75
N ASP A 603 -6.03 13.87 -9.93
CA ASP A 603 -6.38 15.27 -10.18
C ASP A 603 -5.15 16.17 -10.04
N LEU A 604 -4.25 15.89 -9.09
CA LEU A 604 -2.99 16.63 -8.90
C LEU A 604 -2.01 16.39 -10.04
N LEU A 605 -1.97 15.17 -10.59
CA LEU A 605 -1.10 14.75 -11.69
C LEU A 605 -1.73 14.97 -13.08
N LYS A 606 -2.85 15.69 -13.16
CA LYS A 606 -3.55 15.88 -14.43
C LYS A 606 -2.64 16.52 -15.48
N GLY A 607 -2.43 15.80 -16.58
CA GLY A 607 -1.57 16.24 -17.69
C GLY A 607 -0.10 15.83 -17.55
N VAL A 608 0.25 15.07 -16.51
CA VAL A 608 1.57 14.46 -16.33
C VAL A 608 1.52 13.02 -16.84
N GLU A 609 2.38 12.64 -17.76
CA GLU A 609 2.52 11.23 -18.18
C GLU A 609 3.26 10.43 -17.09
N PRO A 610 2.86 9.18 -16.77
CA PRO A 610 3.57 8.37 -15.79
C PRO A 610 4.99 8.06 -16.29
N GLY A 611 5.97 8.12 -15.39
CA GLY A 611 7.32 7.63 -15.65
C GLY A 611 7.42 6.11 -15.56
N PRO A 612 8.57 5.52 -15.97
CA PRO A 612 8.87 4.13 -15.69
C PRO A 612 9.07 3.93 -14.18
N ARG A 613 8.61 2.78 -13.66
CA ARG A 613 8.78 2.39 -12.25
C ARG A 613 10.02 1.51 -12.08
N SER A 614 10.62 1.52 -10.89
CA SER A 614 11.57 0.46 -10.51
C SER A 614 10.87 -0.91 -10.48
N PRO A 615 11.60 -2.03 -10.59
CA PRO A 615 11.00 -3.37 -10.51
C PRO A 615 10.20 -3.58 -9.21
N GLU A 616 10.71 -3.07 -8.10
CA GLU A 616 10.05 -3.14 -6.79
C GLU A 616 8.78 -2.29 -6.74
N ALA A 617 8.81 -1.07 -7.28
CA ALA A 617 7.63 -0.21 -7.41
C ALA A 617 6.57 -0.81 -8.34
N GLY A 618 7.02 -1.40 -9.46
CA GLY A 618 6.18 -2.16 -10.38
C GLY A 618 5.45 -3.28 -9.66
N LEU A 619 6.18 -4.14 -8.93
CA LEU A 619 5.61 -5.26 -8.19
C LEU A 619 4.60 -4.80 -7.12
N LYS A 620 4.92 -3.76 -6.33
CA LYS A 620 4.01 -3.23 -5.30
C LYS A 620 2.74 -2.60 -5.88
N SER A 621 2.78 -2.19 -7.15
CA SER A 621 1.63 -1.59 -7.83
C SER A 621 0.67 -2.61 -8.46
N MET A 622 1.03 -3.89 -8.47
CA MET A 622 0.21 -4.97 -9.01
C MET A 622 -0.77 -5.52 -7.96
N ARG A 623 -1.97 -5.90 -8.38
CA ARG A 623 -2.96 -6.53 -7.50
C ARG A 623 -3.49 -7.83 -8.11
N ALA A 624 -2.94 -8.94 -7.65
CA ALA A 624 -3.46 -10.25 -8.04
C ALA A 624 -4.81 -10.55 -7.40
N LYS A 625 -5.56 -11.46 -8.04
CA LYS A 625 -6.72 -12.12 -7.46
C LYS A 625 -6.39 -12.68 -6.07
N PRO A 626 -7.29 -12.57 -5.07
CA PRO A 626 -7.02 -13.13 -3.76
C PRO A 626 -6.74 -14.64 -3.81
N GLY A 627 -5.69 -15.09 -3.11
CA GLY A 627 -5.20 -16.46 -3.17
C GLY A 627 -4.01 -16.67 -4.13
N PHE A 628 -3.63 -15.64 -4.88
CA PHE A 628 -2.48 -15.64 -5.78
C PHE A 628 -1.44 -14.63 -5.31
N ALA A 629 -0.19 -14.84 -5.70
CA ALA A 629 0.93 -13.93 -5.49
C ALA A 629 1.64 -13.66 -6.82
N VAL A 630 2.27 -12.50 -6.93
CA VAL A 630 3.14 -12.14 -8.06
C VAL A 630 4.58 -12.14 -7.55
N GLU A 631 5.49 -12.73 -8.32
CA GLU A 631 6.91 -12.80 -7.97
C GLU A 631 7.76 -12.16 -9.06
N LEU A 632 8.75 -11.37 -8.65
CA LEU A 632 9.74 -10.81 -9.57
C LEU A 632 10.84 -11.84 -9.83
N VAL A 633 10.85 -12.41 -11.03
CA VAL A 633 11.83 -13.46 -11.43
C VAL A 633 12.95 -12.95 -12.34
N ALA A 634 12.74 -11.85 -13.05
CA ALA A 634 13.72 -11.18 -13.89
C ALA A 634 13.32 -9.71 -14.11
N ALA A 635 14.31 -8.82 -14.18
CA ALA A 635 14.14 -7.40 -14.47
C ALA A 635 15.39 -6.85 -15.19
N GLU A 636 15.37 -5.58 -15.57
CA GLU A 636 16.54 -4.88 -16.07
C GLU A 636 17.70 -4.97 -15.05
N PRO A 637 18.96 -5.18 -15.49
CA PRO A 637 19.42 -5.29 -16.88
C PRO A 637 19.46 -6.72 -17.42
N LEU A 638 18.92 -7.73 -16.71
CA LEU A 638 18.93 -9.11 -17.18
C LEU A 638 18.10 -9.27 -18.46
N VAL A 639 16.96 -8.58 -18.49
CA VAL A 639 16.03 -8.51 -19.62
C VAL A 639 15.58 -7.06 -19.83
N MET A 640 15.41 -6.64 -21.08
CA MET A 640 14.92 -5.31 -21.46
C MET A 640 14.00 -5.42 -22.69
N ASP A 641 12.84 -4.76 -22.66
CA ASP A 641 11.84 -4.78 -23.75
C ASP A 641 11.43 -6.19 -24.24
N PRO A 642 11.08 -7.14 -23.35
CA PRO A 642 10.71 -8.49 -23.76
C PRO A 642 9.37 -8.51 -24.51
N VAL A 643 9.29 -9.25 -25.62
CA VAL A 643 8.04 -9.40 -26.40
C VAL A 643 7.57 -10.86 -26.51
N ALA A 644 8.47 -11.81 -26.34
CA ALA A 644 8.15 -13.24 -26.29
C ALA A 644 9.25 -14.00 -25.53
N PHE A 645 8.88 -15.12 -24.92
CA PHE A 645 9.82 -16.01 -24.27
C PHE A 645 9.41 -17.48 -24.40
N ASP A 646 10.35 -18.39 -24.15
CA ASP A 646 10.10 -19.83 -24.05
C ASP A 646 11.13 -20.50 -23.13
N TRP A 647 10.76 -21.61 -22.50
CA TRP A 647 11.66 -22.38 -21.65
C TRP A 647 12.32 -23.52 -22.42
N GLY A 648 13.65 -23.54 -22.39
CA GLY A 648 14.42 -24.69 -22.85
C GLY A 648 14.29 -25.88 -21.89
N PRO A 649 14.49 -27.12 -22.39
CA PRO A 649 14.51 -28.31 -21.53
C PRO A 649 15.67 -28.32 -20.53
N ASP A 650 16.64 -27.41 -20.69
CA ASP A 650 17.75 -27.16 -19.78
C ASP A 650 17.43 -26.12 -18.70
N GLY A 651 16.19 -25.62 -18.64
CA GLY A 651 15.73 -24.64 -17.66
C GLY A 651 16.03 -23.18 -18.03
N LYS A 652 16.73 -22.94 -19.15
CA LYS A 652 17.00 -21.57 -19.62
C LYS A 652 15.72 -20.89 -20.08
N LEU A 653 15.53 -19.64 -19.67
CA LEU A 653 14.46 -18.78 -20.18
C LEU A 653 14.99 -18.01 -21.39
N TRP A 654 14.57 -18.42 -22.58
CA TRP A 654 14.90 -17.75 -23.84
C TRP A 654 13.96 -16.58 -24.05
N VAL A 655 14.51 -15.39 -24.29
CA VAL A 655 13.73 -14.16 -24.42
C VAL A 655 14.11 -13.44 -25.70
N VAL A 656 13.11 -13.00 -26.46
CA VAL A 656 13.28 -12.03 -27.54
C VAL A 656 12.97 -10.64 -27.01
N GLU A 657 13.90 -9.73 -27.25
CA GLU A 657 13.84 -8.32 -26.90
C GLU A 657 13.68 -7.47 -28.16
N MET A 658 12.73 -6.53 -28.15
CA MET A 658 12.43 -5.64 -29.29
C MET A 658 12.82 -4.18 -29.01
N ALA A 659 14.10 -3.96 -28.70
CA ALA A 659 14.63 -2.63 -28.35
C ALA A 659 14.55 -1.59 -29.49
N ASP A 660 14.28 -2.03 -30.73
CA ASP A 660 14.10 -1.15 -31.89
C ASP A 660 12.65 -0.68 -32.10
N TYR A 661 11.68 -1.09 -31.28
CA TYR A 661 10.30 -0.66 -31.46
C TYR A 661 10.06 0.83 -31.09
N PRO A 662 9.22 1.59 -31.83
CA PRO A 662 8.64 1.29 -33.14
C PRO A 662 9.46 1.82 -34.33
N LEU A 663 10.54 2.58 -34.08
CA LEU A 663 11.20 3.43 -35.09
C LEU A 663 12.66 3.06 -35.39
N GLY A 664 13.20 2.02 -34.75
CA GLY A 664 14.62 1.68 -34.77
C GLY A 664 15.40 2.33 -33.63
N MET A 665 16.56 1.77 -33.31
CA MET A 665 17.51 2.29 -32.29
C MET A 665 17.98 3.73 -32.57
N ASP A 666 17.85 4.22 -33.80
CA ASP A 666 18.23 5.55 -34.25
C ASP A 666 17.04 6.40 -34.73
N GLY A 667 15.81 5.92 -34.53
CA GLY A 667 14.58 6.53 -35.06
C GLY A 667 14.47 6.49 -36.59
N ARG A 668 15.34 5.75 -37.28
CA ARG A 668 15.41 5.62 -38.74
C ARG A 668 15.49 4.16 -39.19
N GLY A 669 15.04 3.24 -38.33
CA GLY A 669 14.94 1.82 -38.63
C GLY A 669 16.20 0.99 -38.34
N LYS A 670 17.21 1.53 -37.64
CA LYS A 670 18.35 0.71 -37.21
C LYS A 670 17.89 -0.43 -36.29
N PHE A 671 18.22 -1.66 -36.67
CA PHE A 671 17.88 -2.86 -35.92
C PHE A 671 18.52 -2.86 -34.53
N GLY A 672 17.75 -3.33 -33.56
CA GLY A 672 18.10 -3.40 -32.15
C GLY A 672 17.61 -4.67 -31.47
N GLY A 673 16.77 -5.44 -32.15
CA GLY A 673 16.25 -6.70 -31.65
C GLY A 673 17.34 -7.73 -31.38
N ARG A 674 17.11 -8.55 -30.37
CA ARG A 674 18.08 -9.55 -29.89
C ARG A 674 17.38 -10.71 -29.18
N VAL A 675 18.11 -11.80 -29.05
CA VAL A 675 17.75 -12.98 -28.25
C VAL A 675 18.73 -13.07 -27.09
N ARG A 676 18.18 -13.26 -25.90
CA ARG A 676 18.93 -13.62 -24.70
C ARG A 676 18.45 -14.95 -24.17
N TYR A 677 19.27 -15.60 -23.38
CA TYR A 677 18.78 -16.59 -22.43
C TYR A 677 19.18 -16.19 -21.01
N LEU A 678 18.29 -16.47 -20.08
CA LEU A 678 18.50 -16.24 -18.67
C LEU A 678 18.73 -17.57 -17.95
N GLU A 679 19.62 -17.55 -16.97
CA GLU A 679 19.96 -18.69 -16.11
C GLU A 679 19.72 -18.31 -14.64
N ASP A 680 19.11 -19.23 -13.91
CA ASP A 680 19.07 -19.27 -12.45
C ASP A 680 20.23 -20.19 -12.02
N THR A 681 21.29 -19.62 -11.45
CA THR A 681 22.54 -20.36 -11.19
C THR A 681 22.60 -20.96 -9.79
N ASP A 682 21.71 -20.55 -8.89
CA ASP A 682 21.64 -21.07 -7.51
C ASP A 682 20.37 -21.89 -7.22
N GLY A 683 19.41 -21.92 -8.15
CA GLY A 683 18.21 -22.74 -8.10
C GLY A 683 17.12 -22.19 -7.20
N ASP A 684 17.14 -20.88 -6.91
CA ASP A 684 16.16 -20.22 -6.05
C ASP A 684 14.86 -19.81 -6.78
N GLY A 685 14.81 -20.01 -8.10
CA GLY A 685 13.69 -19.64 -8.96
C GLY A 685 13.76 -18.23 -9.54
N LYS A 686 14.82 -17.47 -9.25
CA LYS A 686 15.08 -16.14 -9.79
C LYS A 686 16.27 -16.19 -10.73
N TYR A 687 16.11 -15.59 -11.91
CA TYR A 687 17.21 -15.53 -12.85
C TYR A 687 18.25 -14.51 -12.37
N ASP A 688 19.52 -14.90 -12.38
CA ASP A 688 20.64 -14.07 -11.89
C ASP A 688 21.68 -13.78 -12.98
N ARG A 689 21.60 -14.48 -14.12
CA ARG A 689 22.54 -14.37 -15.23
C ARG A 689 21.82 -14.22 -16.55
N SER A 690 22.31 -13.30 -17.37
CA SER A 690 21.82 -13.02 -18.71
C SER A 690 22.94 -13.19 -19.73
N THR A 691 22.70 -13.96 -20.79
CA THR A 691 23.63 -14.11 -21.91
C THR A 691 23.00 -13.58 -23.19
N LEU A 692 23.70 -12.66 -23.87
CA LEU A 692 23.33 -12.22 -25.21
C LEU A 692 23.69 -13.31 -26.22
N PHE A 693 22.67 -13.99 -26.73
CA PHE A 693 22.83 -15.13 -27.65
C PHE A 693 22.89 -14.69 -29.11
N LEU A 694 22.01 -13.79 -29.54
CA LEU A 694 21.93 -13.30 -30.92
C LEU A 694 21.50 -11.83 -30.93
N ASP A 695 22.07 -11.01 -31.81
CA ASP A 695 21.71 -9.59 -31.97
C ASP A 695 21.54 -9.19 -33.45
N GLY A 696 21.23 -7.91 -33.68
CA GLY A 696 21.06 -7.35 -35.02
C GLY A 696 19.79 -7.84 -35.73
N LEU A 697 18.77 -8.24 -34.97
CA LEU A 697 17.45 -8.61 -35.48
C LEU A 697 16.59 -7.36 -35.65
N GLY A 698 15.79 -7.30 -36.72
CA GLY A 698 14.92 -6.17 -37.01
C GLY A 698 13.48 -6.43 -36.55
N TYR A 699 13.08 -5.86 -35.42
CA TYR A 699 11.78 -6.04 -34.77
C TYR A 699 11.34 -7.53 -34.70
N PRO A 700 12.05 -8.37 -33.93
CA PRO A 700 11.68 -9.78 -33.73
C PRO A 700 10.45 -9.92 -32.82
N ASP A 701 9.55 -10.86 -33.11
CA ASP A 701 8.21 -10.97 -32.47
C ASP A 701 7.95 -12.31 -31.75
N GLY A 702 8.90 -13.23 -31.74
CA GLY A 702 8.64 -14.58 -31.22
C GLY A 702 9.89 -15.45 -31.14
N VAL A 703 9.90 -16.33 -30.13
CA VAL A 703 10.95 -17.32 -29.89
C VAL A 703 10.34 -18.64 -29.44
N ILE A 704 10.96 -19.75 -29.83
CA ILE A 704 10.69 -21.08 -29.27
C ILE A 704 12.00 -21.86 -29.22
N ALA A 705 12.27 -22.53 -28.11
CA ALA A 705 13.38 -23.44 -27.97
C ALA A 705 13.22 -24.57 -28.99
N TRP A 706 14.24 -24.79 -29.81
CA TRP A 706 14.19 -25.73 -30.91
C TRP A 706 15.54 -26.42 -31.12
N ARG A 707 15.57 -27.74 -30.97
CA ARG A 707 16.79 -28.55 -31.10
C ARG A 707 17.89 -28.02 -30.16
N ALA A 708 19.05 -27.66 -30.72
CA ALA A 708 20.21 -27.15 -29.99
C ALA A 708 20.23 -25.61 -29.87
N GLY A 709 19.12 -24.93 -30.17
CA GLY A 709 19.05 -23.48 -30.12
C GLY A 709 17.61 -22.99 -30.15
N VAL A 710 17.30 -22.00 -30.97
CA VAL A 710 15.97 -21.38 -31.04
C VAL A 710 15.51 -21.13 -32.47
N LEU A 711 14.19 -21.14 -32.67
CA LEU A 711 13.56 -20.48 -33.82
C LEU A 711 13.14 -19.08 -33.42
N VAL A 712 13.36 -18.12 -34.31
CA VAL A 712 12.97 -16.71 -34.09
C VAL A 712 12.11 -16.25 -35.25
N SER A 713 10.95 -15.64 -34.96
CA SER A 713 10.16 -14.92 -35.96
C SER A 713 10.63 -13.47 -36.02
N CYS A 714 11.19 -13.07 -37.15
CA CYS A 714 11.76 -11.75 -37.38
C CYS A 714 11.54 -11.37 -38.85
N ALA A 715 10.41 -10.72 -39.16
CA ALA A 715 10.07 -10.37 -40.55
C ALA A 715 11.25 -9.67 -41.24
N PRO A 716 11.62 -10.06 -42.48
CA PRO A 716 10.86 -10.91 -43.42
C PRO A 716 11.16 -12.42 -43.32
N GLU A 717 11.78 -12.92 -42.25
CA GLU A 717 12.23 -14.31 -42.12
C GLU A 717 11.79 -15.03 -40.82
N ILE A 718 11.75 -16.36 -40.88
CA ILE A 718 11.85 -17.22 -39.70
C ILE A 718 13.23 -17.87 -39.76
N LEU A 719 14.04 -17.66 -38.73
CA LEU A 719 15.42 -18.13 -38.66
C LEU A 719 15.61 -19.17 -37.56
N TYR A 720 16.49 -20.13 -37.82
CA TYR A 720 17.06 -21.01 -36.81
C TYR A 720 18.42 -20.49 -36.38
N ALA A 721 18.62 -20.35 -35.08
CA ALA A 721 19.89 -19.93 -34.50
C ALA A 721 20.36 -20.97 -33.47
N ALA A 722 21.64 -21.33 -33.50
CA ALA A 722 22.24 -22.29 -32.58
C ALA A 722 23.67 -21.89 -32.23
N ASP A 723 24.09 -22.28 -31.03
CA ASP A 723 25.48 -22.26 -30.58
C ASP A 723 26.06 -23.67 -30.78
N THR A 724 27.06 -23.81 -31.67
CA THR A 724 27.67 -25.09 -32.01
C THR A 724 29.03 -25.33 -31.34
N ASP A 725 29.58 -24.36 -30.63
CA ASP A 725 30.88 -24.46 -29.94
C ASP A 725 30.81 -24.29 -28.40
N GLY A 726 29.66 -23.88 -27.88
CA GLY A 726 29.34 -23.80 -26.46
C GLY A 726 29.77 -22.49 -25.78
N ASP A 727 30.05 -21.42 -26.54
CA ASP A 727 30.45 -20.12 -26.00
C ASP A 727 29.27 -19.24 -25.51
N GLY A 728 28.04 -19.70 -25.72
CA GLY A 728 26.81 -19.00 -25.36
C GLY A 728 26.30 -18.03 -26.42
N ARG A 729 26.92 -17.97 -27.60
CA ARG A 729 26.52 -17.13 -28.73
C ARG A 729 26.14 -17.97 -29.94
N ALA A 730 25.16 -17.48 -30.70
CA ALA A 730 24.80 -18.10 -31.96
C ALA A 730 25.90 -17.93 -33.01
N ASP A 731 26.61 -19.00 -33.33
CA ASP A 731 27.56 -19.07 -34.45
C ASP A 731 26.90 -19.61 -35.73
N ARG A 732 25.75 -20.27 -35.60
CA ARG A 732 24.90 -20.70 -36.72
C ARG A 732 23.63 -19.86 -36.77
N ARG A 733 23.40 -19.21 -37.92
CA ARG A 733 22.15 -18.53 -38.28
C ARG A 733 21.68 -18.99 -39.65
N GLU A 734 20.50 -19.61 -39.71
CA GLU A 734 19.93 -20.20 -40.93
C GLU A 734 18.48 -19.73 -41.12
N PRO A 735 18.20 -18.83 -42.08
CA PRO A 735 16.83 -18.55 -42.49
C PRO A 735 16.19 -19.82 -43.05
N LEU A 736 15.01 -20.19 -42.55
CA LEU A 736 14.26 -21.37 -43.00
C LEU A 736 13.14 -21.00 -43.96
N TYR A 737 12.47 -19.87 -43.67
CA TYR A 737 11.37 -19.32 -44.44
C TYR A 737 11.59 -17.82 -44.62
N ILE A 738 11.40 -17.30 -45.84
CA ILE A 738 11.58 -15.87 -46.16
C ILE A 738 10.36 -15.34 -46.91
N GLY A 739 10.17 -14.02 -46.93
CA GLY A 739 9.10 -13.37 -47.70
C GLY A 739 7.84 -13.05 -46.91
N PHE A 740 7.92 -13.08 -45.58
CA PHE A 740 6.88 -12.51 -44.71
C PHE A 740 6.83 -10.99 -44.88
N GLY A 741 5.63 -10.42 -44.87
CA GLY A 741 5.46 -8.96 -44.95
C GLY A 741 5.96 -8.29 -43.67
N GLU A 742 6.78 -7.25 -43.80
CA GLU A 742 7.29 -6.49 -42.65
C GLU A 742 6.25 -5.52 -42.07
N GLY A 743 5.30 -5.06 -42.89
CA GLY A 743 4.10 -4.32 -42.48
C GLY A 743 4.29 -3.26 -41.39
N ASN A 744 3.29 -3.15 -40.51
CA ASN A 744 3.40 -2.42 -39.25
C ASN A 744 4.11 -3.35 -38.24
N GLN A 745 5.06 -2.81 -37.48
CA GLN A 745 5.85 -3.51 -36.47
C GLN A 745 4.99 -4.30 -35.46
N GLN A 746 3.79 -3.81 -35.13
CA GLN A 746 2.84 -4.50 -34.24
C GLN A 746 2.14 -5.70 -34.88
N HIS A 747 2.11 -5.77 -36.21
CA HIS A 747 1.24 -6.64 -37.00
C HIS A 747 2.05 -7.69 -37.79
N ARG A 748 3.25 -8.02 -37.32
CA ARG A 748 4.15 -9.00 -37.94
C ARG A 748 3.83 -10.42 -37.51
N MET A 749 4.37 -11.41 -38.22
CA MET A 749 4.13 -12.81 -37.86
C MET A 749 4.78 -13.16 -36.52
N ASN A 750 4.06 -13.90 -35.68
CA ASN A 750 4.44 -14.13 -34.28
C ASN A 750 3.82 -15.41 -33.69
N GLY A 751 4.15 -15.68 -32.42
CA GLY A 751 3.47 -16.65 -31.56
C GLY A 751 3.58 -18.11 -32.03
N PHE A 752 4.76 -18.70 -31.88
CA PHE A 752 4.96 -20.14 -32.12
C PHE A 752 4.18 -20.98 -31.11
N TRP A 753 3.35 -21.89 -31.60
CA TRP A 753 2.64 -22.85 -30.76
C TRP A 753 2.75 -24.28 -31.29
N SER A 754 3.10 -25.22 -30.42
CA SER A 754 3.21 -26.63 -30.78
C SER A 754 1.85 -27.30 -30.84
N GLY A 755 1.46 -27.79 -32.03
CA GLY A 755 0.23 -28.56 -32.23
C GLY A 755 0.40 -30.06 -31.92
N LEU A 756 -0.73 -30.74 -31.65
CA LEU A 756 -0.78 -32.20 -31.41
C LEU A 756 -0.27 -33.05 -32.59
N ASP A 757 -0.14 -32.45 -33.76
CA ASP A 757 0.28 -33.05 -35.03
C ASP A 757 1.75 -32.76 -35.39
N ASN A 758 2.55 -32.27 -34.42
CA ASN A 758 3.95 -31.88 -34.56
C ASN A 758 4.19 -30.76 -35.59
N TRP A 759 3.19 -29.94 -35.88
CA TRP A 759 3.38 -28.67 -36.58
C TRP A 759 3.53 -27.52 -35.59
N LEU A 760 4.31 -26.50 -35.97
CA LEU A 760 4.31 -25.22 -35.27
C LEU A 760 3.29 -24.30 -35.94
N TYR A 761 2.32 -23.83 -35.18
CA TYR A 761 1.29 -22.88 -35.63
C TYR A 761 1.73 -21.47 -35.27
N CYS A 762 1.45 -20.51 -36.16
CA CYS A 762 1.89 -19.13 -36.04
C CYS A 762 0.75 -18.19 -36.44
N ALA A 763 0.70 -17.02 -35.79
CA ALA A 763 -0.14 -15.92 -36.23
C ALA A 763 0.56 -15.14 -37.36
N ASN A 764 -0.19 -14.70 -38.35
CA ASN A 764 0.32 -13.84 -39.44
C ASN A 764 0.42 -12.36 -39.03
N GLY A 765 -0.33 -11.92 -38.02
CA GLY A 765 -0.28 -10.55 -37.53
C GLY A 765 -0.99 -9.52 -38.42
N ASN A 766 -1.52 -9.93 -39.58
CA ASN A 766 -2.12 -9.11 -40.66
C ASN A 766 -1.15 -8.52 -41.68
N SER A 767 0.14 -8.89 -41.66
CA SER A 767 1.13 -8.37 -42.64
C SER A 767 1.21 -9.18 -43.93
N GLY A 768 0.77 -10.43 -43.93
CA GLY A 768 0.75 -11.29 -45.12
C GLY A 768 2.14 -11.65 -45.64
N GLY A 769 2.27 -11.79 -46.96
CA GLY A 769 3.52 -12.16 -47.60
C GLY A 769 3.38 -13.30 -48.63
N GLU A 770 4.39 -13.42 -49.49
CA GLU A 770 4.61 -14.58 -50.36
C GLU A 770 5.83 -15.32 -49.84
N VAL A 771 5.57 -16.28 -48.95
CA VAL A 771 6.60 -16.94 -48.17
C VAL A 771 7.19 -18.08 -48.97
N GLN A 772 8.52 -18.11 -49.07
CA GLN A 772 9.29 -19.18 -49.67
C GLN A 772 9.95 -20.01 -48.57
N SER A 773 9.76 -21.33 -48.62
CA SER A 773 10.61 -22.27 -47.87
C SER A 773 11.96 -22.38 -48.57
N LEU A 774 13.05 -22.13 -47.86
CA LEU A 774 14.40 -22.25 -48.42
C LEU A 774 14.86 -23.71 -48.55
N ARG A 775 14.25 -24.64 -47.82
CA ARG A 775 14.56 -26.07 -47.89
C ARG A 775 13.93 -26.74 -49.11
N THR A 776 12.66 -26.45 -49.39
CA THR A 776 11.90 -27.08 -50.49
C THR A 776 11.81 -26.21 -51.75
N GLY A 777 12.01 -24.88 -51.63
CA GLY A 777 11.79 -23.92 -52.70
C GLY A 777 10.31 -23.56 -52.96
N GLU A 778 9.37 -24.18 -52.26
CA GLU A 778 7.93 -23.93 -52.39
C GLU A 778 7.56 -22.51 -51.93
N LYS A 779 6.59 -21.89 -52.63
CA LYS A 779 6.07 -20.56 -52.32
C LYS A 779 4.60 -20.62 -51.91
N LEU A 780 4.25 -19.89 -50.85
CA LEU A 780 2.90 -19.78 -50.32
C LEU A 780 2.49 -18.32 -50.18
N LYS A 781 1.39 -17.93 -50.82
CA LYS A 781 0.72 -16.65 -50.55
C LYS A 781 -0.20 -16.81 -49.35
N ILE A 782 0.22 -16.29 -48.20
CA ILE A 782 -0.51 -16.45 -46.93
C ILE A 782 -1.79 -15.60 -46.95
N GLY A 783 -1.71 -14.37 -47.48
CA GLY A 783 -2.84 -13.43 -47.48
C GLY A 783 -3.12 -12.94 -46.06
N ARG A 784 -4.38 -12.99 -45.62
CA ARG A 784 -4.79 -12.66 -44.23
C ARG A 784 -4.85 -13.87 -43.30
N ARG A 785 -4.56 -15.06 -43.82
CA ARG A 785 -4.63 -16.30 -43.06
C ARG A 785 -3.46 -16.41 -42.11
N ASP A 786 -3.63 -17.19 -41.05
CA ASP A 786 -2.51 -17.68 -40.26
C ASP A 786 -1.80 -18.82 -41.00
N PHE A 787 -0.78 -19.41 -40.39
CA PHE A 787 -0.01 -20.48 -41.03
C PHE A 787 0.55 -21.47 -40.02
N ARG A 788 1.00 -22.61 -40.54
CA ARG A 788 1.77 -23.61 -39.78
C ARG A 788 2.97 -24.08 -40.56
N ILE A 789 4.04 -24.41 -39.86
CA ILE A 789 5.32 -24.87 -40.40
C ILE A 789 5.79 -26.20 -39.81
N ARG A 790 6.55 -26.95 -40.60
CA ARG A 790 7.44 -28.02 -40.14
C ARG A 790 8.87 -27.66 -40.52
N PRO A 791 9.63 -27.04 -39.60
CA PRO A 791 11.00 -26.59 -39.85
C PRO A 791 11.89 -27.69 -40.44
N GLU A 792 11.72 -28.93 -39.99
CA GLU A 792 12.52 -30.08 -40.43
C GLU A 792 12.26 -30.55 -41.86
N THR A 793 11.06 -30.33 -42.39
CA THR A 793 10.76 -30.73 -43.77
C THR A 793 10.72 -29.51 -44.70
N GLY A 794 10.74 -28.30 -44.15
CA GLY A 794 10.48 -27.06 -44.90
C GLY A 794 9.02 -26.91 -45.30
N ALA A 795 8.11 -27.73 -44.79
CA ALA A 795 6.70 -27.64 -45.19
C ALA A 795 6.05 -26.42 -44.53
N ILE A 796 5.19 -25.73 -45.28
CA ILE A 796 4.40 -24.59 -44.81
C ILE A 796 2.99 -24.68 -45.40
N GLN A 797 1.97 -24.41 -44.60
CA GLN A 797 0.58 -24.44 -45.02
C GLN A 797 -0.20 -23.26 -44.44
N PRO A 798 -1.17 -22.70 -45.18
CA PRO A 798 -2.10 -21.72 -44.62
C PRO A 798 -2.98 -22.40 -43.57
N GLN A 799 -3.35 -21.65 -42.54
CA GLN A 799 -4.23 -22.09 -41.46
C GLN A 799 -5.38 -21.08 -41.31
N THR A 800 -6.58 -21.56 -40.96
CA THR A 800 -7.70 -20.66 -40.68
C THR A 800 -7.37 -19.70 -39.56
N GLY A 801 -7.58 -18.43 -39.83
CA GLY A 801 -7.57 -17.36 -38.85
C GLY A 801 -6.97 -16.08 -39.40
N GLU A 802 -7.31 -14.96 -38.78
CA GLU A 802 -6.64 -13.67 -38.97
C GLU A 802 -6.27 -13.20 -37.55
N THR A 803 -5.21 -13.79 -36.99
CA THR A 803 -4.78 -13.52 -35.62
C THR A 803 -3.71 -12.43 -35.59
N GLN A 804 -3.85 -11.49 -34.65
CA GLN A 804 -2.87 -10.42 -34.48
C GLN A 804 -1.72 -10.84 -33.56
N PHE A 805 -2.00 -11.47 -32.42
CA PHE A 805 -1.01 -11.72 -31.37
C PHE A 805 -1.10 -13.15 -30.81
N GLY A 806 -0.44 -14.08 -31.49
CA GLY A 806 -0.29 -15.47 -31.07
C GLY A 806 -1.58 -16.30 -31.13
N ARG A 807 -1.41 -17.61 -31.21
CA ARG A 807 -2.52 -18.57 -31.19
C ARG A 807 -2.40 -19.47 -29.98
N ALA A 808 -3.53 -19.85 -29.42
CA ALA A 808 -3.61 -20.84 -28.34
C ALA A 808 -4.51 -22.00 -28.74
N THR A 809 -4.33 -23.15 -28.09
CA THR A 809 -5.17 -24.33 -28.28
C THR A 809 -5.56 -24.92 -26.92
N ASP A 810 -6.69 -25.61 -26.87
CA ASP A 810 -7.03 -26.47 -25.73
C ASP A 810 -6.49 -27.91 -25.93
N ASP A 811 -6.75 -28.80 -24.97
CA ASP A 811 -6.31 -30.20 -25.06
C ASP A 811 -7.01 -31.02 -26.16
N TRP A 812 -8.06 -30.47 -26.77
CA TRP A 812 -8.88 -31.14 -27.79
C TRP A 812 -8.55 -30.68 -29.21
N GLY A 813 -7.58 -29.78 -29.37
CA GLY A 813 -7.14 -29.25 -30.67
C GLY A 813 -8.06 -28.15 -31.22
N ASN A 814 -8.89 -27.52 -30.39
CA ASN A 814 -9.61 -26.30 -30.76
C ASN A 814 -8.63 -25.13 -30.76
N TRP A 815 -8.71 -24.26 -31.75
CA TRP A 815 -7.77 -23.14 -31.89
C TRP A 815 -8.43 -21.79 -31.64
N PHE A 816 -7.70 -20.93 -30.94
CA PHE A 816 -8.14 -19.62 -30.54
C PHE A 816 -7.11 -18.55 -30.94
N GLY A 817 -7.59 -17.31 -31.11
CA GLY A 817 -6.76 -16.13 -31.34
C GLY A 817 -7.40 -14.87 -30.78
N CYS A 818 -6.66 -13.76 -30.81
CA CYS A 818 -7.12 -12.45 -30.34
C CYS A 818 -6.73 -11.30 -31.27
N SER A 819 -7.37 -10.15 -31.10
CA SER A 819 -7.01 -8.90 -31.77
C SER A 819 -6.98 -7.77 -30.75
N ASN A 820 -6.45 -6.60 -31.11
CA ASN A 820 -6.38 -5.42 -30.24
C ASN A 820 -7.69 -5.13 -29.50
N SER A 821 -8.81 -5.32 -30.19
CA SER A 821 -10.16 -5.06 -29.69
C SER A 821 -10.98 -6.33 -29.55
N ASN A 822 -10.42 -7.54 -29.49
CA ASN A 822 -11.22 -8.73 -29.20
C ASN A 822 -10.38 -9.73 -28.44
N PRO A 823 -10.69 -10.00 -27.16
CA PRO A 823 -9.84 -10.80 -26.29
C PRO A 823 -9.75 -12.25 -26.75
N ALA A 824 -10.80 -12.81 -27.35
CA ALA A 824 -10.80 -14.19 -27.80
C ALA A 824 -11.83 -14.49 -28.89
N TYR A 825 -11.38 -15.23 -29.89
CA TYR A 825 -12.23 -15.91 -30.86
C TYR A 825 -11.77 -17.36 -31.07
N HIS A 826 -12.72 -18.22 -31.39
CA HIS A 826 -12.51 -19.61 -31.77
C HIS A 826 -12.56 -19.75 -33.30
N PHE A 827 -11.67 -20.57 -33.85
CA PHE A 827 -11.66 -20.93 -35.27
C PHE A 827 -12.45 -22.22 -35.50
N ALA A 828 -13.75 -22.08 -35.74
CA ALA A 828 -14.70 -23.20 -35.76
C ALA A 828 -14.62 -24.10 -37.00
N LEU A 829 -13.93 -23.66 -38.07
CA LEU A 829 -13.76 -24.42 -39.31
C LEU A 829 -12.30 -24.38 -39.74
N ASP A 830 -11.73 -25.53 -40.11
CA ASP A 830 -10.35 -25.61 -40.60
C ASP A 830 -10.27 -25.49 -42.13
N ASP A 831 -9.34 -24.67 -42.61
CA ASP A 831 -9.05 -24.36 -44.00
C ASP A 831 -8.80 -25.64 -44.82
N VAL A 832 -8.23 -26.69 -44.21
CA VAL A 832 -7.97 -27.96 -44.90
C VAL A 832 -9.26 -28.60 -45.43
N TYR A 833 -10.40 -28.38 -44.78
CA TYR A 833 -11.70 -28.86 -45.24
C TYR A 833 -12.33 -27.92 -46.26
N LEU A 834 -12.16 -26.61 -46.06
CA LEU A 834 -12.68 -25.57 -46.97
C LEU A 834 -12.02 -25.66 -48.35
N LEU A 835 -10.71 -25.95 -48.38
CA LEU A 835 -9.93 -26.09 -49.61
C LEU A 835 -10.31 -27.32 -50.45
N ARG A 836 -11.09 -28.27 -49.92
CA ARG A 836 -11.59 -29.42 -50.70
C ARG A 836 -12.61 -29.01 -51.76
N ASN A 837 -13.24 -27.85 -51.61
CA ASN A 837 -14.14 -27.28 -52.62
C ASN A 837 -13.94 -25.77 -52.74
N ILE A 838 -13.05 -25.38 -53.65
CA ILE A 838 -12.69 -23.98 -53.92
C ILE A 838 -13.85 -23.12 -54.48
N HIS A 839 -15.00 -23.72 -54.82
CA HIS A 839 -16.20 -23.03 -55.27
C HIS A 839 -17.25 -22.85 -54.17
N PHE A 840 -17.04 -23.44 -53.00
CA PHE A 840 -17.89 -23.23 -51.84
C PHE A 840 -17.48 -21.93 -51.14
N ALA A 841 -18.46 -21.07 -50.83
CA ALA A 841 -18.25 -19.87 -50.04
C ALA A 841 -18.60 -20.18 -48.56
N PRO A 842 -17.62 -20.51 -47.71
CA PRO A 842 -17.90 -20.82 -46.31
C PRO A 842 -18.33 -19.57 -45.53
N PRO A 843 -19.06 -19.74 -44.43
CA PRO A 843 -19.24 -18.66 -43.45
C PRO A 843 -17.90 -18.26 -42.83
N ASP A 844 -17.85 -17.11 -42.15
CA ASP A 844 -16.66 -16.72 -41.39
C ASP A 844 -16.34 -17.79 -40.34
N ALA A 845 -15.14 -18.36 -40.43
CA ALA A 845 -14.70 -19.40 -39.52
C ALA A 845 -14.29 -18.85 -38.15
N ARG A 846 -14.11 -17.53 -38.03
CA ARG A 846 -13.81 -16.85 -36.77
C ARG A 846 -15.10 -16.53 -36.02
N VAL A 847 -15.29 -17.18 -34.87
CA VAL A 847 -16.41 -16.92 -33.97
C VAL A 847 -15.89 -16.23 -32.73
N SER A 848 -16.34 -15.00 -32.47
CA SER A 848 -16.05 -14.35 -31.18
C SER A 848 -16.71 -15.15 -30.06
N ILE A 849 -15.93 -15.51 -29.05
CA ILE A 849 -16.46 -16.34 -27.95
C ILE A 849 -16.88 -15.49 -26.76
N SER A 850 -16.23 -14.34 -26.53
CA SER A 850 -16.63 -13.42 -25.47
C SER A 850 -18.08 -12.96 -25.68
N THR A 851 -18.85 -13.01 -24.59
CA THR A 851 -20.22 -12.47 -24.52
C THR A 851 -20.26 -10.95 -24.67
N MET A 852 -19.12 -10.28 -24.54
CA MET A 852 -18.93 -8.84 -24.76
C MET A 852 -17.84 -8.62 -25.82
N PRO A 853 -18.04 -9.09 -27.07
CA PRO A 853 -16.99 -9.05 -28.08
C PRO A 853 -16.71 -7.60 -28.50
N GLY A 854 -15.51 -7.35 -29.04
CA GLY A 854 -15.07 -5.99 -29.35
C GLY A 854 -14.30 -5.38 -28.17
N ALA A 855 -14.26 -4.04 -28.13
CA ALA A 855 -13.60 -3.27 -27.08
C ALA A 855 -14.36 -3.41 -25.74
N ALA A 856 -14.33 -4.60 -25.16
CA ALA A 856 -15.02 -4.95 -23.93
C ALA A 856 -14.50 -4.07 -22.78
N PRO A 857 -15.35 -3.69 -21.82
CA PRO A 857 -14.92 -2.97 -20.62
C PRO A 857 -13.88 -3.77 -19.84
N VAL A 858 -12.85 -3.07 -19.42
CA VAL A 858 -11.84 -3.54 -18.47
C VAL A 858 -11.86 -2.65 -17.22
N PHE A 859 -11.34 -3.16 -16.11
CA PHE A 859 -11.36 -2.51 -14.79
C PHE A 859 -9.95 -2.36 -14.22
N PRO A 860 -9.08 -1.54 -14.86
CA PRO A 860 -7.74 -1.32 -14.35
C PRO A 860 -7.75 -0.64 -12.99
N ILE A 861 -6.74 -0.98 -12.18
CA ILE A 861 -6.35 -0.19 -11.00
C ILE A 861 -5.35 0.91 -11.34
N SER A 862 -4.69 0.81 -12.50
CA SER A 862 -3.75 1.82 -12.98
C SER A 862 -4.50 3.04 -13.52
N ARG A 863 -3.83 4.21 -13.46
CA ARG A 863 -4.42 5.46 -13.94
C ARG A 863 -4.68 5.39 -15.44
N THR A 864 -5.94 5.52 -15.83
CA THR A 864 -6.34 5.57 -17.24
C THR A 864 -5.87 6.86 -17.91
N LEU A 865 -4.97 6.74 -18.88
CA LEU A 865 -4.49 7.88 -19.66
C LEU A 865 -5.48 8.25 -20.77
N ALA A 866 -5.70 9.55 -20.97
CA ALA A 866 -6.54 10.03 -22.06
C ALA A 866 -5.87 9.74 -23.41
N ARG A 867 -6.57 9.04 -24.30
CA ARG A 867 -6.09 8.79 -25.67
C ARG A 867 -6.67 9.82 -26.62
N PHE A 868 -5.83 10.71 -27.12
CA PHE A 868 -6.25 11.78 -28.04
C PHE A 868 -6.92 11.25 -29.33
N ASN A 869 -6.50 10.06 -29.79
CA ASN A 869 -7.02 9.44 -31.01
C ASN A 869 -8.29 8.59 -30.79
N ASP A 870 -8.64 8.27 -29.55
CA ASP A 870 -9.82 7.44 -29.23
C ASP A 870 -10.33 7.68 -27.82
N TYR A 871 -10.98 8.83 -27.61
CA TYR A 871 -11.51 9.23 -26.29
C TYR A 871 -12.53 8.24 -25.71
N ASN A 872 -13.19 7.42 -26.55
CA ASN A 872 -14.21 6.47 -26.11
C ASN A 872 -13.63 5.11 -25.70
N ALA A 873 -12.32 4.89 -25.91
CA ALA A 873 -11.64 3.64 -25.60
C ALA A 873 -11.07 3.56 -24.17
N ALA A 874 -11.27 4.59 -23.35
CA ALA A 874 -10.91 4.55 -21.93
C ALA A 874 -11.58 3.33 -21.24
N ASN A 875 -10.77 2.54 -20.53
CA ASN A 875 -11.21 1.34 -19.82
C ASN A 875 -11.91 0.32 -20.72
N ARG A 876 -11.37 0.14 -21.94
CA ARG A 876 -11.79 -0.89 -22.90
C ARG A 876 -10.58 -1.55 -23.55
N PHE A 877 -10.73 -2.77 -24.04
CA PHE A 877 -9.68 -3.44 -24.81
C PHE A 877 -9.22 -2.61 -26.01
N THR A 878 -7.92 -2.34 -26.06
CA THR A 878 -7.27 -1.68 -27.20
C THR A 878 -5.96 -2.34 -27.63
N SER A 879 -5.47 -3.30 -26.85
CA SER A 879 -4.19 -3.99 -27.05
C SER A 879 -4.22 -5.45 -26.61
N ALA A 880 -5.36 -6.13 -26.72
CA ALA A 880 -5.48 -7.54 -26.29
C ALA A 880 -4.43 -8.44 -26.99
N CYS A 881 -3.55 -9.06 -26.19
CA CYS A 881 -2.46 -9.90 -26.67
C CYS A 881 -2.17 -11.08 -25.73
N GLY A 882 -1.29 -11.99 -26.16
CA GLY A 882 -0.83 -13.10 -25.31
C GLY A 882 -1.93 -14.07 -24.89
N LEU A 883 -2.99 -14.22 -25.70
CA LEU A 883 -4.10 -15.12 -25.40
C LEU A 883 -3.58 -16.52 -25.07
N THR A 884 -3.94 -17.01 -23.89
CA THR A 884 -3.62 -18.35 -23.41
C THR A 884 -4.89 -19.06 -22.97
N ILE A 885 -5.05 -20.32 -23.39
CA ILE A 885 -6.01 -21.24 -22.76
C ILE A 885 -5.24 -21.96 -21.66
N TYR A 886 -5.63 -21.78 -20.41
CA TYR A 886 -4.94 -22.42 -19.29
C TYR A 886 -5.28 -23.91 -19.24
N ARG A 887 -4.26 -24.77 -19.32
CA ARG A 887 -4.40 -26.23 -19.52
C ARG A 887 -3.89 -27.07 -18.35
N ASP A 888 -3.55 -26.43 -17.24
CA ASP A 888 -3.06 -27.08 -16.03
C ASP A 888 -4.11 -26.95 -14.91
N GLU A 889 -3.85 -27.55 -13.75
CA GLU A 889 -4.69 -27.54 -12.56
C GLU A 889 -4.00 -26.81 -11.38
N LEU A 890 -2.76 -26.34 -11.55
CA LEU A 890 -1.99 -25.65 -10.48
C LEU A 890 -2.65 -24.39 -9.94
N LEU A 891 -3.36 -23.63 -10.78
CA LEU A 891 -4.13 -22.46 -10.33
C LEU A 891 -5.47 -22.87 -9.66
N GLY A 892 -5.85 -24.14 -9.74
CA GLY A 892 -7.13 -24.69 -9.30
C GLY A 892 -7.99 -25.18 -10.48
N PRO A 893 -8.80 -26.24 -10.29
CA PRO A 893 -9.60 -26.85 -11.36
C PRO A 893 -10.66 -25.89 -11.97
N GLU A 894 -11.08 -24.86 -11.25
CA GLU A 894 -11.98 -23.81 -11.75
C GLU A 894 -11.32 -22.84 -12.73
N PHE A 895 -9.99 -22.88 -12.84
CA PHE A 895 -9.22 -22.08 -13.80
C PHE A 895 -8.91 -22.84 -15.09
N THR A 896 -8.91 -24.17 -15.06
CA THR A 896 -8.64 -25.03 -16.21
C THR A 896 -9.64 -24.76 -17.34
N GLY A 897 -9.12 -24.54 -18.55
CA GLY A 897 -9.87 -24.21 -19.75
C GLY A 897 -10.25 -22.73 -19.90
N ASN A 898 -9.97 -21.88 -18.92
CA ASN A 898 -10.24 -20.45 -19.02
C ASN A 898 -9.24 -19.74 -19.94
N THR A 899 -9.65 -18.59 -20.47
CA THR A 899 -8.76 -17.71 -21.23
C THR A 899 -8.08 -16.72 -20.28
N PHE A 900 -6.80 -16.45 -20.53
CA PHE A 900 -6.06 -15.33 -19.96
C PHE A 900 -5.51 -14.48 -21.09
N VAL A 901 -5.72 -13.16 -21.02
CA VAL A 901 -5.38 -12.20 -22.07
C VAL A 901 -4.76 -10.97 -21.43
N SER A 902 -3.58 -10.58 -21.89
CA SER A 902 -2.93 -9.35 -21.45
C SER A 902 -3.56 -8.13 -22.13
N GLU A 903 -3.68 -7.03 -21.38
CA GLU A 903 -4.04 -5.71 -21.91
C GLU A 903 -3.01 -4.68 -21.41
N PRO A 904 -1.89 -4.49 -22.13
CA PRO A 904 -0.78 -3.68 -21.67
C PRO A 904 -1.07 -2.17 -21.63
N VAL A 905 -2.06 -1.66 -22.39
CA VAL A 905 -2.42 -0.24 -22.33
C VAL A 905 -3.01 0.15 -20.96
N HIS A 906 -3.68 -0.79 -20.29
CA HIS A 906 -4.28 -0.60 -18.98
C HIS A 906 -3.57 -1.37 -17.85
N ASN A 907 -2.41 -1.98 -18.13
CA ASN A 907 -1.57 -2.71 -17.17
C ASN A 907 -2.31 -3.83 -16.41
N LEU A 908 -2.99 -4.73 -17.13
CA LEU A 908 -3.82 -5.77 -16.51
C LEU A 908 -3.76 -7.12 -17.25
N VAL A 909 -4.19 -8.17 -16.56
CA VAL A 909 -4.51 -9.48 -17.17
C VAL A 909 -5.99 -9.79 -16.98
N HIS A 910 -6.67 -10.03 -18.09
CA HIS A 910 -8.10 -10.34 -18.14
C HIS A 910 -8.33 -11.85 -18.21
N ARG A 911 -9.32 -12.34 -17.46
CA ARG A 911 -9.73 -13.75 -17.46
C ARG A 911 -11.19 -13.90 -17.88
N GLU A 912 -11.46 -14.87 -18.75
CA GLU A 912 -12.84 -15.33 -19.01
C GLU A 912 -12.99 -16.85 -18.85
N ILE A 913 -14.12 -17.25 -18.28
CA ILE A 913 -14.55 -18.65 -18.20
C ILE A 913 -15.09 -19.08 -19.54
N VAL A 914 -14.48 -20.07 -20.17
CA VAL A 914 -14.89 -20.61 -21.47
C VAL A 914 -15.84 -21.79 -21.29
N THR A 915 -16.91 -21.82 -22.07
CA THR A 915 -17.91 -22.89 -22.06
C THR A 915 -18.27 -23.29 -23.48
N ALA A 916 -18.41 -24.60 -23.72
CA ALA A 916 -18.85 -25.10 -25.02
C ALA A 916 -20.28 -24.62 -25.34
N SER A 917 -20.51 -24.20 -26.59
CA SER A 917 -21.79 -23.71 -27.10
C SER A 917 -21.99 -24.22 -28.53
N GLY A 918 -22.71 -25.34 -28.67
CA GLY A 918 -22.88 -26.00 -29.95
C GLY A 918 -21.55 -26.48 -30.54
N ALA A 919 -21.22 -26.03 -31.76
CA ALA A 919 -19.96 -26.34 -32.44
C ALA A 919 -18.82 -25.34 -32.15
N THR A 920 -19.02 -24.43 -31.20
CA THR A 920 -18.06 -23.39 -30.82
C THR A 920 -18.09 -23.19 -29.30
N PHE A 921 -17.61 -22.05 -28.82
CA PHE A 921 -17.58 -21.69 -27.41
C PHE A 921 -18.25 -20.34 -27.16
N THR A 922 -18.57 -20.09 -25.90
CA THR A 922 -18.82 -18.75 -25.36
C THR A 922 -18.00 -18.55 -24.11
N SER A 923 -17.59 -17.31 -23.83
CA SER A 923 -16.81 -16.95 -22.66
C SER A 923 -17.38 -15.73 -21.95
N ARG A 924 -17.18 -15.67 -20.63
CA ARG A 924 -17.65 -14.60 -19.77
C ARG A 924 -16.71 -14.38 -18.59
N ARG A 925 -16.69 -13.17 -18.06
CA ARG A 925 -16.04 -12.88 -16.77
C ARG A 925 -16.60 -13.76 -15.67
N SER A 926 -15.75 -14.12 -14.72
CA SER A 926 -16.21 -14.75 -13.49
C SER A 926 -17.04 -13.77 -12.65
N ALA A 927 -17.97 -14.28 -11.85
CA ALA A 927 -18.89 -13.45 -11.06
C ALA A 927 -18.15 -12.58 -10.02
N ASP A 928 -17.08 -13.12 -9.47
CA ASP A 928 -16.17 -12.48 -8.50
C ASP A 928 -15.14 -11.54 -9.17
N GLU A 929 -15.14 -11.42 -10.50
CA GLU A 929 -14.31 -10.50 -11.30
C GLU A 929 -15.19 -9.56 -12.15
N ALA A 930 -16.43 -9.34 -11.72
CA ALA A 930 -17.38 -8.52 -12.47
C ALA A 930 -16.99 -7.03 -12.52
N ARG A 931 -16.12 -6.56 -11.62
CA ARG A 931 -15.66 -5.17 -11.49
C ARG A 931 -14.16 -5.04 -11.18
N SER A 932 -13.40 -6.09 -11.45
CA SER A 932 -11.95 -6.16 -11.22
C SER A 932 -11.33 -7.12 -12.23
N GLU A 933 -10.04 -6.96 -12.51
CA GLU A 933 -9.29 -7.90 -13.35
C GLU A 933 -8.65 -9.02 -12.53
N PHE A 934 -8.06 -10.00 -13.23
CA PHE A 934 -7.34 -11.10 -12.56
C PHE A 934 -6.00 -10.62 -11.97
N LEU A 935 -5.33 -9.70 -12.69
CA LEU A 935 -4.14 -8.96 -12.25
C LEU A 935 -4.29 -7.48 -12.61
#